data_AF-A0A0K2RPK5-F1
#
_entry.id   AF-A0A0K2RPK5-F1
#
_cell.length_a   1.000
_cell.length_b   1.000
_cell.length_c   1.000
_cell.angle_alpha   90.00
_cell.angle_beta   90.00
_cell.angle_gamma   90.00
#
_symmetry.space_group_name_H-M   'P 1'
#
loop_
_entity.id
_entity.type
_entity.pdbx_description
1 polymer ?
#
loop_
_entity_poly.entity_id
_entity_poly.type
_entity_poly.pdbx_seq_one_letter_code
_entity_poly.pdbx_strand_id
1 'polypeptide(L)'
;MSGFFGTILVMVFVLVTASVSYSSGKSKGRWLAERAAERLADNSVRQYRSGYLAGHLAGWRDAEARRGAAPAEYRASGPSRPEGWQTRATAPVQGVPALATPGQAASAKTVPALPVAVEPWPFPIQPQPARMQAIQSPEARIPPEALREEEAARKRKRDRQNINITLYVASLLLVAASALFIGSSLPSVLRFVGVWAITAAFYAAGFILHARASRLRPAAIAFAGTGLALIPVTGLAMYNFALHNGPAAWLVTSIVGTVAYVVAAVRLDNRVLAFLSLSFVVSAAWSGVSMLGGALVWYFACLIGFAVVLTPIAMRRPRWLPPVYVRPLMSLHPYVVPLVTLAASFVPQHLGKGEYAIVMMACGLYFAVMAALPQGIFRLPQFYAARLLFTVAFLVLLSDAGLGLPEVLLAGVVLLAAQSLWSAFDSSRLVRWFPGPGTSQAIRRCRIDAVACFGLQSAAAFMAGFAILVRHSATPVGIPLFATLLCGLVLAWKLGGEAEWLPVSALVIAAPFADELGGWPTAALLAIAGAFWLLRASRPREGKRKVFVLAGRIALTLSVPAATAAVVPETPERLAAVVLAFLAAVTFQLLLEAALVRSGVSTFAPTACLAAFAGTGMAALPLLFCWTKHRASPSLYRPW
;
A
#
# COMPACT_ATOMS: atom_id res chain seq x y z
N MET A 1 -8.22 13.86 -28.51
CA MET A 1 -7.82 12.43 -28.58
C MET A 1 -6.37 12.15 -28.12
N SER A 2 -5.44 13.11 -28.20
CA SER A 2 -4.04 12.96 -27.77
C SER A 2 -3.83 12.69 -26.27
N GLY A 3 -4.70 13.23 -25.39
CA GLY A 3 -4.67 13.00 -23.93
C GLY A 3 -5.28 11.67 -23.46
N PHE A 4 -6.20 11.08 -24.26
CA PHE A 4 -6.87 9.81 -23.97
C PHE A 4 -5.90 8.62 -24.06
N PHE A 5 -5.05 8.62 -25.09
CA PHE A 5 -4.01 7.60 -25.24
C PHE A 5 -2.91 7.71 -24.18
N GLY A 6 -2.55 8.93 -23.77
CA GLY A 6 -1.55 9.16 -22.72
C GLY A 6 -1.99 8.65 -21.36
N THR A 7 -3.24 8.89 -20.98
CA THR A 7 -3.82 8.40 -19.73
C THR A 7 -3.96 6.87 -19.71
N ILE A 8 -4.41 6.27 -20.82
CA ILE A 8 -4.48 4.80 -20.94
C ILE A 8 -3.10 4.16 -20.85
N LEU A 9 -2.07 4.74 -21.47
CA LEU A 9 -0.72 4.19 -21.43
C LEU A 9 -0.07 4.32 -20.05
N VAL A 10 -0.29 5.44 -19.35
CA VAL A 10 0.11 5.62 -17.95
C VAL A 10 -0.63 4.61 -17.07
N MET A 11 -1.92 4.37 -17.33
CA MET A 11 -2.70 3.35 -16.62
C MET A 11 -2.17 1.94 -16.87
N VAL A 12 -1.78 1.61 -18.10
CA VAL A 12 -1.13 0.33 -18.47
C VAL A 12 0.24 0.21 -17.80
N PHE A 13 1.05 1.27 -17.79
CA PHE A 13 2.34 1.28 -17.12
C PHE A 13 2.22 1.10 -15.60
N VAL A 14 1.25 1.79 -14.98
CA VAL A 14 0.86 1.62 -13.57
C VAL A 14 0.32 0.22 -13.31
N LEU A 15 -0.49 -0.35 -14.19
CA LEU A 15 -1.03 -1.71 -14.07
C LEU A 15 0.06 -2.77 -14.18
N VAL A 16 1.02 -2.61 -15.09
CA VAL A 16 2.14 -3.55 -15.26
C VAL A 16 3.07 -3.47 -14.06
N THR A 17 3.44 -2.27 -13.61
CA THR A 17 4.28 -2.09 -12.42
C THR A 17 3.57 -2.52 -11.14
N ALA A 18 2.27 -2.27 -11.01
CA ALA A 18 1.45 -2.74 -9.90
C ALA A 18 1.27 -4.26 -9.92
N SER A 19 1.11 -4.89 -11.09
CA SER A 19 0.96 -6.35 -11.22
C SER A 19 2.26 -7.09 -10.88
N VAL A 20 3.41 -6.58 -11.33
CA VAL A 20 4.72 -7.13 -10.99
C VAL A 20 5.03 -6.94 -9.49
N SER A 21 4.63 -5.81 -8.92
CA SER A 21 4.77 -5.53 -7.48
C SER A 21 3.79 -6.37 -6.63
N TYR A 22 2.57 -6.58 -7.12
CA TYR A 22 1.53 -7.38 -6.46
C TYR A 22 1.85 -8.88 -6.51
N SER A 23 2.38 -9.42 -7.61
CA SER A 23 2.79 -10.83 -7.70
C SER A 23 3.98 -11.13 -6.77
N SER A 24 4.95 -10.21 -6.72
CA SER A 24 6.11 -10.27 -5.83
C SER A 24 5.75 -10.06 -4.36
N GLY A 25 4.74 -9.22 -4.08
CA GLY A 25 4.21 -8.94 -2.75
C GLY A 25 3.27 -10.02 -2.21
N LYS A 26 2.46 -10.63 -3.07
CA LYS A 26 1.47 -11.67 -2.71
C LYS A 26 2.13 -12.98 -2.30
N SER A 27 3.23 -13.37 -2.95
CA SER A 27 3.98 -14.59 -2.61
C SER A 27 4.68 -14.48 -1.25
N LYS A 28 5.34 -13.36 -0.95
CA LYS A 28 5.94 -13.09 0.37
C LYS A 28 4.92 -12.74 1.44
N GLY A 29 3.86 -12.03 1.06
CA GLY A 29 2.79 -11.58 1.94
C GLY A 29 1.94 -12.74 2.43
N ARG A 30 1.62 -13.74 1.59
CA ARG A 30 0.90 -14.95 2.00
C ARG A 30 1.67 -15.72 3.06
N TRP A 31 2.96 -15.96 2.83
CA TRP A 31 3.79 -16.69 3.77
C TRP A 31 4.00 -15.96 5.12
N LEU A 32 4.09 -14.62 5.11
CA LEU A 32 4.17 -13.82 6.33
C LEU A 32 2.82 -13.66 7.03
N ALA A 33 1.72 -13.57 6.26
CA ALA A 33 0.36 -13.46 6.79
C ALA A 33 -0.12 -14.78 7.40
N GLU A 34 0.23 -15.93 6.81
CA GLU A 34 -0.03 -17.26 7.39
C GLU A 34 0.65 -17.40 8.76
N ARG A 35 1.94 -17.03 8.85
CA ARG A 35 2.68 -17.06 10.12
C ARG A 35 2.22 -16.03 11.16
N ALA A 36 1.70 -14.89 10.73
CA ALA A 36 1.16 -13.86 11.62
C ALA A 36 -0.27 -14.21 12.08
N ALA A 37 -1.09 -14.79 11.21
CA ALA A 37 -2.44 -15.25 11.50
C ALA A 37 -2.42 -16.41 12.50
N GLU A 38 -1.49 -17.36 12.35
CA GLU A 38 -1.28 -18.45 13.33
C GLU A 38 -0.95 -17.91 14.73
N ARG A 39 -0.06 -16.91 14.83
CA ARG A 39 0.32 -16.30 16.11
C ARG A 39 -0.78 -15.43 16.73
N LEU A 40 -1.58 -14.74 15.92
CA LEU A 40 -2.69 -13.90 16.39
C LEU A 40 -3.89 -14.74 16.83
N ALA A 41 -4.21 -15.81 16.09
CA ALA A 41 -5.29 -16.74 16.46
C ALA A 41 -5.01 -17.42 17.80
N ASP A 42 -3.78 -17.89 18.02
CA ASP A 42 -3.36 -18.53 19.27
C ASP A 42 -3.40 -17.54 20.45
N ASN A 43 -2.96 -16.30 20.25
CA ASN A 43 -3.04 -15.26 21.28
C ASN A 43 -4.49 -14.80 21.59
N SER A 44 -5.36 -14.68 20.59
CA SER A 44 -6.77 -14.31 20.80
C SER A 44 -7.56 -15.40 21.52
N VAL A 45 -7.28 -16.68 21.21
CA VAL A 45 -7.92 -17.82 21.89
C VAL A 45 -7.47 -17.89 23.35
N ARG A 46 -6.18 -17.66 23.64
CA ARG A 46 -5.67 -17.58 25.02
C ARG A 46 -6.25 -16.40 25.80
N GLN A 47 -6.35 -15.22 25.19
CA GLN A 47 -6.97 -14.04 25.83
C GLN A 47 -8.46 -14.24 26.10
N TYR A 48 -9.22 -14.75 25.13
CA TYR A 48 -10.63 -15.07 25.31
C TYR A 48 -10.84 -16.12 26.41
N ARG A 49 -10.04 -17.19 26.42
CA ARG A 49 -10.09 -18.22 27.47
C ARG A 49 -9.77 -17.66 28.86
N SER A 50 -8.78 -16.77 28.97
CA SER A 50 -8.44 -16.13 30.23
C SER A 50 -9.54 -15.19 30.74
N GLY A 51 -10.20 -14.44 29.86
CA GLY A 51 -11.32 -13.56 30.20
C GLY A 51 -12.58 -14.35 30.58
N TYR A 52 -12.86 -15.44 29.87
CA TYR A 52 -13.98 -16.34 30.16
C TYR A 52 -13.81 -17.01 31.54
N LEU A 53 -12.63 -17.57 31.83
CA LEU A 53 -12.35 -18.18 33.13
C LEU A 53 -12.38 -17.17 34.28
N ALA A 54 -11.84 -15.96 34.07
CA ALA A 54 -11.88 -14.90 35.08
C ALA A 54 -13.31 -14.44 35.38
N GLY A 55 -14.14 -14.27 34.35
CA GLY A 55 -15.55 -13.92 34.51
C GLY A 55 -16.36 -15.02 35.20
N HIS A 56 -16.08 -16.29 34.87
CA HIS A 56 -16.80 -17.42 35.45
C HIS A 56 -16.45 -17.63 36.93
N LEU A 57 -15.17 -17.47 37.31
CA LEU A 57 -14.72 -17.50 38.69
C LEU A 57 -15.27 -16.34 39.52
N ALA A 58 -15.35 -15.14 38.94
CA ALA A 58 -15.95 -13.98 39.61
C ALA A 58 -17.45 -14.20 39.87
N GLY A 59 -18.19 -14.71 38.87
CA GLY A 59 -19.61 -15.02 39.00
C GLY A 59 -19.89 -16.16 39.99
N TRP A 60 -19.00 -17.15 40.06
CA TRP A 60 -19.11 -18.26 41.01
C TRP A 60 -18.89 -17.79 42.45
N ARG A 61 -17.87 -16.96 42.70
CA ARG A 61 -17.64 -16.32 44.01
C ARG A 61 -18.79 -15.42 44.45
N ASP A 62 -19.38 -14.67 43.51
CA ASP A 62 -20.59 -13.87 43.79
C ASP A 62 -21.81 -14.75 44.13
N ALA A 63 -21.94 -15.92 43.51
CA ALA A 63 -23.01 -16.87 43.79
C ALA A 63 -22.83 -17.58 45.14
N GLU A 64 -21.60 -17.92 45.52
CA GLU A 64 -21.26 -18.46 46.84
C GLU A 64 -21.49 -17.43 47.94
N ALA A 65 -21.09 -16.17 47.73
CA ALA A 65 -21.38 -15.07 48.65
C ALA A 65 -22.90 -14.88 48.86
N ARG A 66 -23.71 -15.05 47.80
CA ARG A 66 -25.18 -15.02 47.90
C ARG A 66 -25.77 -16.23 48.63
N ARG A 67 -25.15 -17.42 48.54
CA ARG A 67 -25.58 -18.61 49.31
C ARG A 67 -25.17 -18.53 50.78
N GLY A 68 -24.04 -17.91 51.09
CA GLY A 68 -23.57 -17.68 52.46
C GLY A 68 -24.32 -16.56 53.21
N ALA A 69 -24.93 -15.62 52.48
CA ALA A 69 -25.64 -14.46 53.05
C ALA A 69 -27.18 -14.62 53.12
N ALA A 70 -27.73 -15.80 52.84
CA ALA A 70 -29.17 -16.03 52.96
C ALA A 70 -29.56 -16.22 54.45
N PRO A 71 -30.47 -15.41 55.02
CA PRO A 71 -30.94 -15.62 56.39
C PRO A 71 -31.59 -16.99 56.55
N ALA A 72 -31.33 -17.67 57.66
CA ALA A 72 -31.84 -19.00 58.00
C ALA A 72 -33.37 -19.07 58.25
N GLU A 73 -34.14 -18.07 57.83
CA GLU A 73 -35.57 -17.97 58.11
C GLU A 73 -36.48 -18.53 57.00
N TYR A 74 -35.92 -18.95 55.86
CA TYR A 74 -36.72 -19.49 54.73
C TYR A 74 -36.56 -21.00 54.51
N ARG A 75 -36.09 -21.76 55.52
CA ARG A 75 -35.97 -23.22 55.41
C ARG A 75 -37.12 -24.00 56.08
N ALA A 76 -38.12 -23.30 56.62
CA ALA A 76 -39.30 -23.89 57.26
C ALA A 76 -40.60 -23.17 56.84
N SER A 77 -40.92 -23.14 55.54
CA SER A 77 -42.27 -22.85 55.06
C SER A 77 -42.40 -23.29 53.60
N GLY A 78 -42.88 -24.51 53.38
CA GLY A 78 -43.35 -24.94 52.06
C GLY A 78 -44.60 -24.14 51.69
N PRO A 79 -44.68 -23.49 50.52
CA PRO A 79 -45.93 -22.87 50.09
C PRO A 79 -46.94 -23.97 49.74
N SER A 80 -48.07 -23.92 50.45
CA SER A 80 -49.29 -24.68 50.20
C SER A 80 -49.79 -24.48 48.77
N ARG A 81 -50.17 -25.58 48.13
CA ARG A 81 -50.77 -25.64 46.79
C ARG A 81 -52.19 -25.04 46.84
N PRO A 82 -52.52 -24.00 46.06
CA PRO A 82 -53.91 -23.55 45.95
C PRO A 82 -54.71 -24.59 45.17
N GLU A 83 -55.78 -25.10 45.79
CA GLU A 83 -56.82 -25.90 45.14
C GLU A 83 -57.57 -25.05 44.11
N GLY A 84 -57.72 -25.58 42.90
CA GLY A 84 -58.48 -24.96 41.83
C GLY A 84 -57.89 -25.32 40.48
N TRP A 85 -58.75 -25.77 39.56
CA TRP A 85 -58.46 -26.25 38.20
C TRP A 85 -58.19 -27.75 38.09
N GLN A 86 -59.30 -28.47 38.26
CA GLN A 86 -59.55 -29.85 37.88
C GLN A 86 -59.29 -30.09 36.39
N THR A 87 -58.73 -31.26 36.13
CA THR A 87 -58.50 -31.90 34.83
C THR A 87 -59.76 -32.00 33.98
N ARG A 88 -59.69 -31.54 32.72
CA ARG A 88 -60.60 -31.98 31.66
C ARG A 88 -59.80 -32.62 30.53
N ALA A 89 -59.96 -33.92 30.39
CA ALA A 89 -59.51 -34.71 29.26
C ALA A 89 -60.31 -34.33 28.00
N THR A 90 -59.63 -34.26 26.84
CA THR A 90 -60.27 -34.39 25.53
C THR A 90 -59.48 -35.42 24.72
N ALA A 91 -60.24 -36.33 24.12
CA ALA A 91 -59.80 -37.48 23.34
C ALA A 91 -59.94 -37.17 21.81
N PRO A 92 -59.85 -38.15 20.88
CA PRO A 92 -58.91 -38.17 19.76
C PRO A 92 -59.55 -37.96 18.37
N VAL A 93 -58.78 -37.68 17.31
CA VAL A 93 -59.17 -37.98 15.91
C VAL A 93 -57.94 -38.29 15.03
N GLN A 94 -57.93 -39.47 14.42
CA GLN A 94 -57.08 -39.91 13.30
C GLN A 94 -57.72 -39.53 11.94
N GLY A 95 -56.88 -39.34 10.90
CA GLY A 95 -57.32 -39.35 9.51
C GLY A 95 -56.21 -38.98 8.50
N VAL A 96 -55.69 -39.97 7.78
CA VAL A 96 -54.76 -39.92 6.62
C VAL A 96 -55.63 -40.20 5.36
N PRO A 97 -55.40 -39.62 4.16
CA PRO A 97 -54.52 -40.26 3.17
C PRO A 97 -53.70 -39.36 2.22
N ALA A 98 -52.66 -40.00 1.69
CA ALA A 98 -51.68 -39.55 0.70
C ALA A 98 -52.19 -39.53 -0.75
N LEU A 99 -51.46 -38.89 -1.68
CA LEU A 99 -51.05 -39.48 -2.98
C LEU A 99 -50.23 -38.50 -3.84
N ALA A 100 -49.01 -38.92 -4.24
CA ALA A 100 -48.58 -39.07 -5.65
C ALA A 100 -47.05 -38.92 -5.82
N THR A 101 -46.37 -40.03 -6.07
CA THR A 101 -45.04 -40.13 -6.72
C THR A 101 -45.25 -40.52 -8.18
N PRO A 102 -44.42 -40.06 -9.13
CA PRO A 102 -43.45 -40.97 -9.78
C PRO A 102 -42.12 -40.23 -10.15
N GLY A 103 -40.93 -40.81 -10.33
CA GLY A 103 -40.41 -42.18 -10.36
C GLY A 103 -39.05 -42.19 -11.11
N GLN A 104 -38.06 -42.92 -10.56
CA GLN A 104 -36.90 -43.59 -11.21
C GLN A 104 -35.70 -42.74 -11.75
N ALA A 105 -34.42 -43.11 -11.60
CA ALA A 105 -33.74 -44.35 -11.19
C ALA A 105 -32.34 -44.10 -10.54
N ALA A 106 -31.79 -45.17 -9.97
CA ALA A 106 -30.73 -45.28 -8.96
C ALA A 106 -29.27 -45.19 -9.44
N SER A 107 -28.34 -44.96 -8.49
CA SER A 107 -27.14 -45.80 -8.38
C SER A 107 -26.59 -45.85 -6.95
N ALA A 108 -26.45 -47.06 -6.43
CA ALA A 108 -25.93 -47.37 -5.10
C ALA A 108 -24.41 -47.60 -5.13
N LYS A 109 -23.71 -47.24 -4.06
CA LYS A 109 -22.45 -47.90 -3.68
C LYS A 109 -22.44 -48.21 -2.18
N THR A 110 -22.37 -49.50 -1.91
CA THR A 110 -22.24 -50.21 -0.62
C THR A 110 -20.83 -50.05 -0.05
N VAL A 111 -20.69 -49.91 1.28
CA VAL A 111 -19.56 -50.46 2.05
C VAL A 111 -20.06 -50.89 3.46
N PRO A 112 -19.64 -52.05 4.02
CA PRO A 112 -20.21 -52.67 5.22
C PRO A 112 -19.60 -52.17 6.55
N ALA A 113 -20.29 -52.51 7.65
CA ALA A 113 -19.96 -52.17 9.03
C ALA A 113 -18.72 -52.90 9.59
N LEU A 114 -17.98 -52.22 10.48
CA LEU A 114 -16.98 -52.81 11.37
C LEU A 114 -17.23 -52.38 12.83
N PRO A 115 -16.96 -53.26 13.82
CA PRO A 115 -17.37 -53.11 15.22
C PRO A 115 -16.44 -52.18 16.01
N VAL A 116 -17.00 -51.30 16.83
CA VAL A 116 -16.24 -50.48 17.78
C VAL A 116 -16.11 -51.24 19.11
N ALA A 117 -14.92 -51.77 19.37
CA ALA A 117 -14.48 -52.16 20.71
C ALA A 117 -14.12 -50.89 21.50
N VAL A 118 -14.73 -50.72 22.67
CA VAL A 118 -14.42 -49.64 23.61
C VAL A 118 -13.43 -50.20 24.63
N GLU A 119 -12.14 -49.84 24.51
CA GLU A 119 -11.17 -50.00 25.59
C GLU A 119 -11.18 -48.74 26.50
N PRO A 120 -11.22 -48.89 27.84
CA PRO A 120 -11.20 -47.76 28.77
C PRO A 120 -9.77 -47.29 29.08
N TRP A 121 -9.54 -45.98 29.00
CA TRP A 121 -8.29 -45.34 29.43
C TRP A 121 -8.25 -45.18 30.97
N PRO A 122 -7.11 -45.43 31.64
CA PRO A 122 -7.00 -45.41 33.11
C PRO A 122 -6.94 -43.99 33.69
N PHE A 123 -7.71 -43.74 34.75
CA PHE A 123 -7.60 -42.55 35.59
C PHE A 123 -6.50 -42.72 36.66
N PRO A 124 -5.65 -41.72 36.93
CA PRO A 124 -4.79 -41.71 38.11
C PRO A 124 -5.64 -41.54 39.39
N ILE A 125 -5.47 -42.47 40.32
CA ILE A 125 -6.07 -42.46 41.67
C ILE A 125 -5.42 -41.32 42.47
N GLN A 126 -6.20 -40.32 42.88
CA GLN A 126 -5.76 -39.35 43.89
C GLN A 126 -5.84 -39.99 45.30
N PRO A 127 -4.84 -39.80 46.16
CA PRO A 127 -4.88 -40.30 47.53
C PRO A 127 -5.93 -39.56 48.35
N GLN A 128 -6.73 -40.35 49.05
CA GLN A 128 -7.82 -39.94 49.94
C GLN A 128 -7.24 -39.21 51.17
N PRO A 129 -7.58 -37.94 51.46
CA PRO A 129 -7.23 -37.35 52.74
C PRO A 129 -8.08 -38.02 53.82
N ALA A 130 -7.38 -38.46 54.86
CA ALA A 130 -7.92 -39.05 56.08
C ALA A 130 -9.11 -38.26 56.63
N ARG A 131 -10.04 -38.99 57.28
CA ARG A 131 -11.13 -38.46 58.11
C ARG A 131 -10.72 -37.17 58.82
N MET A 132 -11.09 -36.02 58.25
CA MET A 132 -11.10 -34.77 59.01
C MET A 132 -12.30 -34.88 59.94
N GLN A 133 -11.98 -35.08 61.22
CA GLN A 133 -12.88 -34.80 62.33
C GLN A 133 -13.69 -33.55 62.01
N ALA A 134 -14.99 -33.59 62.31
CA ALA A 134 -15.84 -32.42 62.26
C ALA A 134 -15.23 -31.34 63.17
N ILE A 135 -14.39 -30.49 62.61
CA ILE A 135 -14.15 -29.16 63.15
C ILE A 135 -15.51 -28.49 62.96
N GLN A 136 -16.29 -28.47 64.04
CA GLN A 136 -17.36 -27.51 64.20
C GLN A 136 -16.73 -26.16 63.90
N SER A 137 -16.96 -25.65 62.70
CA SER A 137 -16.67 -24.26 62.40
C SER A 137 -17.50 -23.47 63.40
N PRO A 138 -16.90 -22.60 64.23
CA PRO A 138 -17.69 -21.68 65.01
C PRO A 138 -18.58 -20.98 64.00
N GLU A 139 -19.89 -21.10 64.20
CA GLU A 139 -20.89 -20.37 63.45
C GLU A 139 -20.41 -18.91 63.46
N ALA A 140 -19.80 -18.48 62.35
CA ALA A 140 -19.21 -17.16 62.23
C ALA A 140 -20.40 -16.22 62.17
N ARG A 141 -20.93 -15.91 63.35
CA ARG A 141 -21.95 -14.91 63.60
C ARG A 141 -21.32 -13.64 63.05
N ILE A 142 -21.67 -13.31 61.81
CA ILE A 142 -21.19 -12.13 61.13
C ILE A 142 -21.40 -10.99 62.13
N PRO A 143 -20.35 -10.30 62.59
CA PRO A 143 -20.51 -9.24 63.56
C PRO A 143 -21.60 -8.30 63.03
N PRO A 144 -22.56 -7.85 63.85
CA PRO A 144 -23.61 -6.94 63.39
C PRO A 144 -23.04 -5.68 62.73
N GLU A 145 -21.78 -5.35 63.01
CA GLU A 145 -20.98 -4.31 62.36
C GLU A 145 -20.66 -4.61 60.87
N ALA A 146 -20.28 -5.84 60.51
CA ALA A 146 -19.98 -6.22 59.13
C ALA A 146 -21.24 -6.26 58.23
N LEU A 147 -22.40 -6.64 58.78
CA LEU A 147 -23.69 -6.54 58.09
C LEU A 147 -24.09 -5.07 57.86
N ARG A 148 -23.90 -4.20 58.86
CA ARG A 148 -24.14 -2.75 58.73
C ARG A 148 -23.17 -2.09 57.73
N GLU A 149 -21.93 -2.54 57.66
CA GLU A 149 -20.95 -2.06 56.68
C GLU A 149 -21.32 -2.48 55.25
N GLU A 150 -21.80 -3.70 55.04
CA GLU A 150 -22.33 -4.15 53.76
C GLU A 150 -23.59 -3.37 53.35
N GLU A 151 -24.53 -3.16 54.27
CA GLU A 151 -25.74 -2.36 54.02
C GLU A 151 -25.38 -0.90 53.71
N ALA A 152 -24.43 -0.32 54.44
CA ALA A 152 -23.92 1.03 54.18
C ALA A 152 -23.21 1.12 52.82
N ALA A 153 -22.46 0.09 52.42
CA ALA A 153 -21.83 0.01 51.10
C ALA A 153 -22.88 -0.12 49.97
N ARG A 154 -23.92 -0.94 50.17
CA ARG A 154 -25.05 -1.08 49.23
C ARG A 154 -25.83 0.23 49.11
N LYS A 155 -26.10 0.91 50.23
CA LYS A 155 -26.77 2.22 50.27
C LYS A 155 -25.93 3.27 49.55
N ARG A 156 -24.62 3.34 49.80
CA ARG A 156 -23.69 4.23 49.08
C ARG A 156 -23.67 3.97 47.57
N LYS A 157 -23.74 2.69 47.15
CA LYS A 157 -23.81 2.33 45.71
C LYS A 157 -25.14 2.76 45.08
N ARG A 158 -26.26 2.52 45.77
CA ARG A 158 -27.60 2.92 45.31
C ARG A 158 -27.75 4.44 45.26
N ASP A 159 -27.27 5.15 46.28
CA ASP A 159 -27.27 6.62 46.33
C ASP A 159 -26.43 7.19 45.19
N ARG A 160 -25.24 6.62 44.93
CA ARG A 160 -24.40 7.01 43.77
C ARG A 160 -25.10 6.76 42.43
N GLN A 161 -25.80 5.64 42.29
CA GLN A 161 -26.54 5.30 41.08
C GLN A 161 -27.73 6.25 40.88
N ASN A 162 -28.53 6.50 41.92
CA ASN A 162 -29.66 7.42 41.87
C ASN A 162 -29.21 8.84 41.53
N ILE A 163 -28.15 9.34 42.18
CA ILE A 163 -27.59 10.66 41.88
C ILE A 163 -27.15 10.74 40.41
N ASN A 164 -26.45 9.73 39.91
CA ASN A 164 -26.03 9.70 38.50
C ASN A 164 -27.23 9.62 37.55
N ILE A 165 -28.25 8.80 37.83
CA ILE A 165 -29.47 8.69 37.00
C ILE A 165 -30.21 10.03 36.96
N THR A 166 -30.42 10.67 38.12
CA THR A 166 -31.07 11.98 38.19
C THR A 166 -30.29 13.04 37.40
N LEU A 167 -28.96 13.04 37.49
CA LEU A 167 -28.10 13.93 36.69
C LEU A 167 -28.21 13.64 35.19
N TYR A 168 -28.27 12.38 34.77
CA TYR A 168 -28.49 12.00 33.37
C TYR A 168 -29.84 12.50 32.86
N VAL A 169 -30.93 12.27 33.60
CA VAL A 169 -32.28 12.72 33.24
C VAL A 169 -32.33 14.24 33.15
N ALA A 170 -31.75 14.96 34.12
CA ALA A 170 -31.66 16.41 34.09
C ALA A 170 -30.88 16.91 32.86
N SER A 171 -29.78 16.24 32.50
CA SER A 171 -29.00 16.57 31.30
C SER A 171 -29.80 16.38 30.01
N LEU A 172 -30.58 15.29 29.89
CA LEU A 172 -31.42 15.01 28.72
C LEU A 172 -32.54 16.04 28.58
N LEU A 173 -33.20 16.41 29.68
CA LEU A 173 -34.24 17.46 29.67
C LEU A 173 -33.67 18.82 29.24
N LEU A 174 -32.47 19.16 29.69
CA LEU A 174 -31.83 20.43 29.34
C LEU A 174 -31.36 20.45 27.87
N VAL A 175 -30.93 19.31 27.31
CA VAL A 175 -30.69 19.16 25.86
C VAL A 175 -31.98 19.32 25.06
N ALA A 176 -33.07 18.66 25.48
CA ALA A 176 -34.38 18.78 24.82
C ALA A 176 -34.89 20.23 24.85
N ALA A 177 -34.75 20.92 25.99
CA ALA A 177 -35.08 22.34 26.11
C ALA A 177 -34.23 23.21 25.18
N SER A 178 -32.94 22.89 25.01
CA SER A 178 -32.04 23.59 24.09
C SER A 178 -32.48 23.44 22.63
N ALA A 179 -32.89 22.23 22.22
CA ALA A 179 -33.41 21.97 20.89
C ALA A 179 -34.72 22.74 20.63
N LEU A 180 -35.63 22.78 21.61
CA LEU A 180 -36.87 23.55 21.53
C LEU A 180 -36.60 25.06 21.48
N PHE A 181 -35.57 25.54 22.19
CA PHE A 181 -35.15 26.94 22.19
C PHE A 181 -34.69 27.43 20.81
N ILE A 182 -34.02 26.57 20.02
CA ILE A 182 -33.59 26.88 18.64
C ILE A 182 -34.80 27.14 17.72
N GLY A 183 -35.90 26.42 17.92
CA GLY A 183 -37.14 26.55 17.15
C GLY A 183 -38.13 27.60 17.65
N SER A 184 -37.82 28.31 18.74
CA SER A 184 -38.68 29.37 19.30
C SER A 184 -38.79 30.60 18.39
N SER A 185 -39.68 31.54 18.68
CA SER A 185 -39.85 32.80 17.93
C SER A 185 -38.93 33.95 18.40
N LEU A 186 -37.94 33.68 19.26
CA LEU A 186 -37.06 34.70 19.85
C LEU A 186 -36.16 35.42 18.81
N PRO A 187 -35.58 36.59 19.10
CA PRO A 187 -34.60 37.23 18.21
C PRO A 187 -33.40 36.31 17.90
N SER A 188 -32.90 36.35 16.65
CA SER A 188 -31.82 35.47 16.16
C SER A 188 -30.55 35.51 17.01
N VAL A 189 -30.17 36.70 17.47
CA VAL A 189 -29.00 36.91 18.34
C VAL A 189 -29.16 36.20 19.69
N LEU A 190 -30.35 36.25 20.30
CA LEU A 190 -30.65 35.57 21.56
C LEU A 190 -30.61 34.05 21.41
N ARG A 191 -31.11 33.53 20.28
CA ARG A 191 -31.01 32.09 19.97
C ARG A 191 -29.55 31.66 19.81
N PHE A 192 -28.76 32.43 19.06
CA PHE A 192 -27.34 32.17 18.85
C PHE A 192 -26.55 32.17 20.17
N VAL A 193 -26.69 33.22 20.98
CA VAL A 193 -26.01 33.34 22.28
C VAL A 193 -26.47 32.25 23.25
N GLY A 194 -27.77 31.95 23.31
CA GLY A 194 -28.30 30.91 24.20
C GLY A 194 -27.75 29.52 23.90
N VAL A 195 -27.68 29.14 22.62
CA VAL A 195 -27.12 27.84 22.20
C VAL A 195 -25.64 27.72 22.57
N TRP A 196 -24.85 28.79 22.34
CA TRP A 196 -23.44 28.83 22.75
C TRP A 196 -23.28 28.78 24.27
N ALA A 197 -24.10 29.53 25.01
CA ALA A 197 -24.06 29.58 26.47
C ALA A 197 -24.37 28.20 27.09
N ILE A 198 -25.40 27.50 26.59
CA ILE A 198 -25.76 26.17 27.10
C ILE A 198 -24.65 25.16 26.80
N THR A 199 -24.10 25.19 25.58
CA THR A 199 -22.99 24.32 25.18
C THR A 199 -21.76 24.53 26.08
N ALA A 200 -21.38 25.79 26.31
CA ALA A 200 -20.28 26.15 27.18
C ALA A 200 -20.55 25.77 28.64
N ALA A 201 -21.77 25.98 29.14
CA ALA A 201 -22.17 25.64 30.50
C ALA A 201 -22.07 24.13 30.75
N PHE A 202 -22.58 23.29 29.85
CA PHE A 202 -22.46 21.84 29.95
C PHE A 202 -21.01 21.36 29.93
N TYR A 203 -20.21 21.90 29.01
CA TYR A 203 -18.81 21.56 28.89
C TYR A 203 -18.03 21.96 30.16
N ALA A 204 -18.19 23.20 30.64
CA ALA A 204 -17.54 23.70 31.84
C ALA A 204 -18.01 22.97 33.12
N ALA A 205 -19.32 22.76 33.29
CA ALA A 205 -19.87 22.01 34.42
C ALA A 205 -19.33 20.58 34.46
N GLY A 206 -19.20 19.92 33.30
CA GLY A 206 -18.56 18.62 33.17
C GLY A 206 -17.13 18.61 33.73
N PHE A 207 -16.27 19.57 33.37
CA PHE A 207 -14.91 19.63 33.91
C PHE A 207 -14.84 19.99 35.39
N ILE A 208 -15.64 20.96 35.83
CA ILE A 208 -15.67 21.39 37.24
C ILE A 208 -16.08 20.21 38.12
N LEU A 209 -17.12 19.46 37.71
CA LEU A 209 -17.60 18.30 38.44
C LEU A 209 -16.58 17.15 38.40
N HIS A 210 -15.89 16.96 37.27
CA HIS A 210 -14.84 15.95 37.13
C HIS A 210 -13.66 16.23 38.07
N ALA A 211 -13.27 17.50 38.22
CA ALA A 211 -12.16 17.94 39.07
C ALA A 211 -12.50 17.92 40.57
N ARG A 212 -13.72 18.34 40.96
CA ARG A 212 -14.09 18.48 42.37
C ARG A 212 -14.68 17.23 43.01
N ALA A 213 -15.27 16.32 42.24
CA ALA A 213 -16.03 15.19 42.80
C ALA A 213 -15.68 13.85 42.13
N SER A 214 -14.71 13.12 42.70
CA SER A 214 -14.32 11.77 42.23
C SER A 214 -15.49 10.76 42.21
N ARG A 215 -16.47 10.93 43.10
CA ARG A 215 -17.69 10.10 43.17
C ARG A 215 -18.63 10.30 41.96
N LEU A 216 -18.61 11.47 41.34
CA LEU A 216 -19.51 11.88 40.24
C LEU A 216 -18.85 11.81 38.85
N ARG A 217 -17.66 11.22 38.73
CA ARG A 217 -16.94 11.10 37.44
C ARG A 217 -17.79 10.58 36.26
N PRO A 218 -18.64 9.53 36.40
CA PRO A 218 -19.48 9.08 35.30
C PRO A 218 -20.45 10.16 34.80
N ALA A 219 -21.12 10.88 35.70
CA ALA A 219 -22.00 11.98 35.35
C ALA A 219 -21.23 13.18 34.76
N ALA A 220 -20.04 13.48 35.28
CA ALA A 220 -19.18 14.54 34.77
C ALA A 220 -18.73 14.28 33.31
N ILE A 221 -18.39 13.03 32.99
CA ILE A 221 -18.06 12.61 31.61
C ILE A 221 -19.29 12.77 30.70
N ALA A 222 -20.48 12.44 31.19
CA ALA A 222 -21.72 12.63 30.45
C ALA A 222 -22.00 14.11 30.14
N PHE A 223 -21.90 15.01 31.14
CA PHE A 223 -22.09 16.45 30.91
C PHE A 223 -21.08 17.03 29.94
N ALA A 224 -19.79 16.68 30.08
CA ALA A 224 -18.77 17.09 29.12
C ALA A 224 -19.06 16.52 27.71
N GLY A 225 -19.48 15.25 27.63
CA GLY A 225 -19.88 14.59 26.39
C GLY A 225 -21.09 15.24 25.72
N THR A 226 -22.08 15.65 26.49
CA THR A 226 -23.27 16.38 26.02
C THR A 226 -22.88 17.76 25.47
N GLY A 227 -22.04 18.50 26.19
CA GLY A 227 -21.51 19.78 25.69
C GLY A 227 -20.75 19.61 24.37
N LEU A 228 -19.92 18.56 24.26
CA LEU A 228 -19.21 18.22 23.03
C LEU A 228 -20.18 17.84 21.88
N ALA A 229 -21.25 17.10 22.17
CA ALA A 229 -22.26 16.69 21.19
C ALA A 229 -23.11 17.87 20.67
N LEU A 230 -23.19 18.97 21.43
CA LEU A 230 -23.88 20.18 21.00
C LEU A 230 -23.04 21.06 20.07
N ILE A 231 -21.74 20.82 19.91
CA ILE A 231 -20.85 21.64 19.06
C ILE A 231 -21.35 21.70 17.59
N PRO A 232 -21.72 20.60 16.91
CA PRO A 232 -22.30 20.67 15.57
C PRO A 232 -23.58 21.53 15.51
N VAL A 233 -24.41 21.48 16.56
CA VAL A 233 -25.63 22.28 16.67
C VAL A 233 -25.28 23.77 16.81
N THR A 234 -24.23 24.11 17.55
CA THR A 234 -23.71 25.48 17.60
C THR A 234 -23.20 25.98 16.25
N GLY A 235 -22.64 25.08 15.43
CA GLY A 235 -22.24 25.40 14.05
C GLY A 235 -23.42 25.66 13.12
N LEU A 236 -24.49 24.86 13.25
CA LEU A 236 -25.73 25.11 12.52
C LEU A 236 -26.35 26.46 12.93
N ALA A 237 -26.36 26.77 14.23
CA ALA A 237 -26.80 28.07 14.74
C ALA A 237 -25.91 29.22 14.22
N MET A 238 -24.60 29.00 14.14
CA MET A 238 -23.67 29.99 13.57
C MET A 238 -23.93 30.23 12.09
N TYR A 239 -24.17 29.19 11.30
CA TYR A 239 -24.54 29.32 9.89
C TYR A 239 -25.87 30.08 9.69
N ASN A 240 -26.88 29.75 10.50
CA ASN A 240 -28.23 30.30 10.34
C ASN A 240 -28.39 31.72 10.89
N PHE A 241 -27.60 32.12 11.90
CA PHE A 241 -27.85 33.38 12.63
C PHE A 241 -26.69 34.37 12.62
N ALA A 242 -25.47 33.98 12.27
CA ALA A 242 -24.29 34.85 12.33
C ALA A 242 -23.50 34.89 11.02
N LEU A 243 -23.03 33.74 10.55
CA LEU A 243 -22.19 33.57 9.37
C LEU A 243 -23.00 32.86 8.27
N HIS A 244 -23.66 33.63 7.39
CA HIS A 244 -24.37 33.07 6.23
C HIS A 244 -23.44 32.42 5.18
N ASN A 245 -22.12 32.46 5.39
CA ASN A 245 -21.14 31.72 4.61
C ASN A 245 -20.92 30.34 5.23
N GLY A 246 -21.50 29.31 4.59
CA GLY A 246 -21.44 27.91 5.04
C GLY A 246 -20.02 27.42 5.36
N PRO A 247 -19.07 27.47 4.39
CA PRO A 247 -17.69 27.06 4.62
C PRO A 247 -17.00 27.74 5.81
N ALA A 248 -17.19 29.06 5.97
CA ALA A 248 -16.58 29.80 7.08
C ALA A 248 -17.20 29.38 8.44
N ALA A 249 -18.52 29.24 8.52
CA ALA A 249 -19.20 28.79 9.73
C ALA A 249 -18.72 27.39 10.16
N TRP A 250 -18.69 26.45 9.22
CA TRP A 250 -18.23 25.09 9.47
C TRP A 250 -16.73 25.00 9.79
N LEU A 251 -15.89 25.86 9.21
CA LEU A 251 -14.47 25.94 9.55
C LEU A 251 -14.27 26.36 11.01
N VAL A 252 -14.94 27.43 11.44
CA VAL A 252 -14.85 27.92 12.83
C VAL A 252 -15.36 26.86 13.80
N THR A 253 -16.51 26.25 13.53
CA THR A 253 -17.05 25.17 14.36
C THR A 253 -16.10 23.98 14.43
N SER A 254 -15.45 23.65 13.32
CA SER A 254 -14.51 22.53 13.28
C SER A 254 -13.25 22.79 14.10
N ILE A 255 -12.68 24.00 14.01
CA ILE A 255 -11.52 24.41 14.83
C ILE A 255 -11.89 24.38 16.32
N VAL A 256 -13.01 25.00 16.69
CA VAL A 256 -13.50 25.02 18.08
C VAL A 256 -13.77 23.61 18.58
N GLY A 257 -14.42 22.79 17.75
CA GLY A 257 -14.70 21.38 18.03
C GLY A 257 -13.44 20.56 18.24
N THR A 258 -12.43 20.69 17.36
CA THR A 258 -11.15 20.02 17.52
C THR A 258 -10.49 20.38 18.84
N VAL A 259 -10.39 21.68 19.17
CA VAL A 259 -9.78 22.13 20.44
C VAL A 259 -10.55 21.57 21.64
N ALA A 260 -11.88 21.69 21.64
CA ALA A 260 -12.72 21.21 22.74
C ALA A 260 -12.63 19.70 22.93
N TYR A 261 -12.69 18.91 21.84
CA TYR A 261 -12.56 17.47 21.92
C TYR A 261 -11.14 17.03 22.32
N VAL A 262 -10.08 17.72 21.87
CA VAL A 262 -8.70 17.43 22.27
C VAL A 262 -8.49 17.69 23.77
N VAL A 263 -8.91 18.86 24.25
CA VAL A 263 -8.82 19.20 25.69
C VAL A 263 -9.59 18.17 26.53
N ALA A 264 -10.76 17.73 26.06
CA ALA A 264 -11.54 16.71 26.75
C ALA A 264 -10.90 15.32 26.69
N ALA A 265 -10.40 14.90 25.54
CA ALA A 265 -9.73 13.61 25.38
C ALA A 265 -8.50 13.50 26.29
N VAL A 266 -7.73 14.59 26.44
CA VAL A 266 -6.56 14.65 27.33
C VAL A 266 -6.96 14.64 28.79
N ARG A 267 -7.90 15.50 29.19
CA ARG A 267 -8.28 15.63 30.60
C ARG A 267 -9.10 14.46 31.12
N LEU A 268 -9.82 13.74 30.25
CA LEU A 268 -10.66 12.59 30.61
C LEU A 268 -10.03 11.23 30.25
N ASP A 269 -8.85 11.22 29.62
CA ASP A 269 -8.12 10.03 29.15
C ASP A 269 -8.99 9.05 28.33
N ASN A 270 -9.82 9.57 27.41
CA ASN A 270 -10.80 8.79 26.66
C ASN A 270 -10.44 8.67 25.17
N ARG A 271 -10.17 7.43 24.73
CA ARG A 271 -9.84 7.10 23.33
C ARG A 271 -10.97 7.41 22.35
N VAL A 272 -12.21 7.22 22.75
CA VAL A 272 -13.37 7.47 21.88
C VAL A 272 -13.43 8.96 21.53
N LEU A 273 -13.22 9.85 22.50
CA LEU A 273 -13.17 11.30 22.27
C LEU A 273 -12.03 11.69 21.33
N ALA A 274 -10.88 11.02 21.40
CA ALA A 274 -9.78 11.26 20.47
C ALA A 274 -10.16 10.88 19.02
N PHE A 275 -10.84 9.75 18.81
CA PHE A 275 -11.36 9.39 17.49
C PHE A 275 -12.39 10.41 16.98
N LEU A 276 -13.34 10.85 17.82
CA LEU A 276 -14.32 11.87 17.41
C LEU A 276 -13.65 13.21 17.05
N SER A 277 -12.60 13.60 17.77
CA SER A 277 -11.86 14.84 17.47
C SER A 277 -11.21 14.81 16.08
N LEU A 278 -10.81 13.63 15.60
CA LEU A 278 -10.23 13.46 14.28
C LEU A 278 -11.26 13.75 13.18
N SER A 279 -12.54 13.42 13.40
CA SER A 279 -13.63 13.78 12.50
C SER A 279 -13.79 15.29 12.36
N PHE A 280 -13.61 16.06 13.45
CA PHE A 280 -13.62 17.53 13.39
C PHE A 280 -12.38 18.09 12.67
N VAL A 281 -11.22 17.45 12.79
CA VAL A 281 -10.03 17.83 12.02
C VAL A 281 -10.25 17.61 10.51
N VAL A 282 -10.84 16.49 10.14
CA VAL A 282 -11.23 16.20 8.75
C VAL A 282 -12.26 17.24 8.26
N SER A 283 -13.25 17.57 9.09
CA SER A 283 -14.25 18.60 8.78
C SER A 283 -13.63 20.01 8.66
N ALA A 284 -12.62 20.35 9.45
CA ALA A 284 -11.86 21.59 9.33
C ALA A 284 -11.07 21.66 8.01
N ALA A 285 -10.42 20.55 7.63
CA ALA A 285 -9.73 20.45 6.35
C ALA A 285 -10.70 20.60 5.17
N TRP A 286 -11.88 19.96 5.28
CA TRP A 286 -12.95 20.09 4.28
C TRP A 286 -13.51 21.52 4.21
N SER A 287 -13.79 22.14 5.34
CA SER A 287 -14.39 23.48 5.35
C SER A 287 -13.37 24.55 4.93
N GLY A 288 -12.09 24.36 5.26
CA GLY A 288 -11.00 25.29 4.93
C GLY A 288 -10.70 25.34 3.43
N VAL A 289 -10.62 24.20 2.75
CA VAL A 289 -10.42 24.18 1.29
C VAL A 289 -11.66 24.70 0.57
N SER A 290 -12.86 24.47 1.10
CA SER A 290 -14.10 25.01 0.52
C SER A 290 -14.16 26.53 0.63
N MET A 291 -13.67 27.09 1.74
CA MET A 291 -13.53 28.54 1.93
C MET A 291 -12.55 29.18 0.94
N LEU A 292 -11.51 28.44 0.53
CA LEU A 292 -10.53 28.87 -0.48
C LEU A 292 -11.00 28.68 -1.92
N GLY A 293 -12.23 28.19 -2.14
CA GLY A 293 -12.75 27.85 -3.47
C GLY A 293 -12.01 26.68 -4.12
N GLY A 294 -11.31 25.86 -3.33
CA GLY A 294 -10.50 24.76 -3.83
C GLY A 294 -11.35 23.60 -4.36
N ALA A 295 -10.94 23.05 -5.51
CA ALA A 295 -11.51 21.84 -6.07
C ALA A 295 -11.38 20.63 -5.13
N LEU A 296 -12.16 19.56 -5.40
CA LEU A 296 -12.22 18.37 -4.54
C LEU A 296 -10.83 17.76 -4.22
N VAL A 297 -9.90 17.93 -5.15
CA VAL A 297 -8.52 17.43 -5.03
C VAL A 297 -7.73 18.12 -3.92
N TRP A 298 -7.98 19.41 -3.69
CA TRP A 298 -7.30 20.14 -2.61
C TRP A 298 -7.69 19.63 -1.22
N TYR A 299 -8.89 19.03 -1.05
CA TYR A 299 -9.25 18.38 0.21
C TYR A 299 -8.35 17.18 0.49
N PHE A 300 -8.16 16.30 -0.50
CA PHE A 300 -7.30 15.14 -0.36
C PHE A 300 -5.83 15.54 -0.19
N ALA A 301 -5.36 16.52 -0.96
CA ALA A 301 -4.00 17.03 -0.84
C ALA A 301 -3.72 17.62 0.56
N CYS A 302 -4.63 18.44 1.09
CA CYS A 302 -4.47 19.02 2.44
C CYS A 302 -4.56 17.95 3.53
N LEU A 303 -5.44 16.95 3.39
CA LEU A 303 -5.62 15.88 4.37
C LEU A 303 -4.41 14.93 4.40
N ILE A 304 -3.85 14.62 3.23
CA ILE A 304 -2.59 13.87 3.12
C ILE A 304 -1.43 14.72 3.66
N GLY A 305 -1.34 16.00 3.30
CA GLY A 305 -0.33 16.94 3.81
C GLY A 305 -0.36 17.04 5.33
N PHE A 306 -1.54 17.13 5.93
CA PHE A 306 -1.72 17.11 7.39
C PHE A 306 -1.23 15.80 8.00
N ALA A 307 -1.53 14.65 7.39
CA ALA A 307 -0.99 13.37 7.83
C ALA A 307 0.55 13.29 7.71
N VAL A 308 1.12 13.84 6.63
CA VAL A 308 2.57 13.94 6.41
C VAL A 308 3.25 14.81 7.47
N VAL A 309 2.60 15.87 7.94
CA VAL A 309 3.14 16.77 8.98
C VAL A 309 2.97 16.19 10.38
N LEU A 310 1.79 15.63 10.70
CA LEU A 310 1.52 15.06 12.01
C LEU A 310 2.37 13.83 12.32
N THR A 311 2.62 12.97 11.33
CA THR A 311 3.40 11.74 11.52
C THR A 311 4.81 11.99 12.09
N PRO A 312 5.65 12.86 11.51
CA PRO A 312 6.97 13.17 12.06
C PRO A 312 6.89 13.98 13.35
N ILE A 313 5.86 14.81 13.56
CA ILE A 313 5.65 15.53 14.84
C ILE A 313 5.36 14.53 15.97
N ALA A 314 4.46 13.57 15.75
CA ALA A 314 4.13 12.51 16.69
C ALA A 314 5.36 11.67 17.08
N MET A 315 6.27 11.44 16.14
CA MET A 315 7.47 10.63 16.40
C MET A 315 8.65 11.42 16.98
N ARG A 316 8.88 12.67 16.56
CA ARG A 316 9.99 13.50 17.08
C ARG A 316 9.68 14.14 18.42
N ARG A 317 8.41 14.48 18.67
CA ARG A 317 7.96 15.06 19.93
C ARG A 317 6.77 14.28 20.49
N PRO A 318 6.97 13.02 20.94
CA PRO A 318 5.89 12.20 21.51
C PRO A 318 5.27 12.82 22.77
N ARG A 319 5.95 13.79 23.41
CA ARG A 319 5.40 14.58 24.53
C ARG A 319 4.31 15.57 24.12
N TRP A 320 4.23 15.95 22.84
CA TRP A 320 3.24 16.91 22.33
C TRP A 320 1.91 16.24 21.97
N LEU A 321 1.90 14.91 21.79
CA LEU A 321 0.71 14.15 21.41
C LEU A 321 0.43 13.07 22.47
N PRO A 322 -0.69 13.16 23.19
CA PRO A 322 -1.09 12.15 24.15
C PRO A 322 -1.13 10.77 23.49
N PRO A 323 -0.74 9.68 24.19
CA PRO A 323 -0.73 8.32 23.62
C PRO A 323 -2.11 7.86 23.11
N VAL A 324 -3.16 8.52 23.58
CA VAL A 324 -4.56 8.38 23.13
C VAL A 324 -4.72 8.68 21.63
N TYR A 325 -3.94 9.59 21.05
CA TYR A 325 -4.00 10.01 19.64
C TYR A 325 -3.11 9.19 18.70
N VAL A 326 -2.03 8.62 19.22
CA VAL A 326 -1.02 7.93 18.39
C VAL A 326 -1.55 6.62 17.83
N ARG A 327 -2.28 5.83 18.63
CA ARG A 327 -2.81 4.52 18.20
C ARG A 327 -3.88 4.60 17.09
N PRO A 328 -4.87 5.50 17.18
CA PRO A 328 -5.85 5.74 16.10
C PRO A 328 -5.20 6.09 14.76
N LEU A 329 -4.27 7.05 14.76
CA LEU A 329 -3.55 7.49 13.57
C LEU A 329 -2.76 6.34 12.94
N MET A 330 -2.08 5.53 13.77
CA MET A 330 -1.30 4.37 13.31
C MET A 330 -2.15 3.24 12.70
N SER A 331 -3.42 3.12 13.05
CA SER A 331 -4.31 2.09 12.48
C SER A 331 -4.92 2.45 11.13
N LEU A 332 -5.18 3.74 10.87
CA LEU A 332 -5.93 4.18 9.68
C LEU A 332 -5.02 4.53 8.50
N HIS A 333 -3.83 5.11 8.78
CA HIS A 333 -2.93 5.60 7.73
C HIS A 333 -2.48 4.54 6.70
N PRO A 334 -2.30 3.23 7.01
CA PRO A 334 -1.83 2.26 6.03
C PRO A 334 -2.81 1.99 4.88
N TYR A 335 -4.10 2.23 5.10
CA TYR A 335 -5.16 1.89 4.15
C TYR A 335 -5.64 3.11 3.35
N VAL A 336 -5.71 4.27 3.99
CA VAL A 336 -6.26 5.48 3.37
C VAL A 336 -5.43 5.93 2.17
N VAL A 337 -4.10 5.97 2.28
CA VAL A 337 -3.24 6.52 1.22
C VAL A 337 -3.19 5.63 -0.04
N PRO A 338 -3.01 4.30 0.06
CA PRO A 338 -3.16 3.43 -1.12
C PRO A 338 -4.55 3.54 -1.76
N LEU A 339 -5.61 3.63 -0.96
CA LEU A 339 -6.98 3.76 -1.47
C LEU A 339 -7.17 5.06 -2.25
N VAL A 340 -6.69 6.19 -1.73
CA VAL A 340 -6.74 7.49 -2.44
C VAL A 340 -5.93 7.43 -3.72
N THR A 341 -4.76 6.81 -3.70
CA THR A 341 -3.91 6.65 -4.89
C THR A 341 -4.61 5.83 -5.97
N LEU A 342 -5.25 4.72 -5.59
CA LEU A 342 -6.05 3.89 -6.50
C LEU A 342 -7.26 4.68 -7.04
N ALA A 343 -8.05 5.29 -6.17
CA ALA A 343 -9.22 6.06 -6.56
C ALA A 343 -8.87 7.19 -7.54
N ALA A 344 -7.82 7.97 -7.26
CA ALA A 344 -7.35 9.03 -8.14
C ALA A 344 -6.88 8.48 -9.51
N SER A 345 -6.33 7.27 -9.54
CA SER A 345 -5.87 6.64 -10.79
C SER A 345 -7.00 6.08 -11.66
N PHE A 346 -8.18 5.80 -11.09
CA PHE A 346 -9.36 5.38 -11.85
C PHE A 346 -10.22 6.53 -12.36
N VAL A 347 -10.03 7.74 -11.83
CA VAL A 347 -10.86 8.90 -12.15
C VAL A 347 -10.01 10.08 -12.72
N PRO A 348 -8.94 9.86 -13.52
CA PRO A 348 -8.04 10.95 -13.93
C PRO A 348 -8.73 11.99 -14.81
N GLN A 349 -9.81 11.62 -15.51
CA GLN A 349 -10.56 12.51 -16.41
C GLN A 349 -11.43 13.54 -15.68
N HIS A 350 -11.74 13.32 -14.40
CA HIS A 350 -12.49 14.29 -13.60
C HIS A 350 -11.59 15.17 -12.73
N LEU A 351 -10.27 14.96 -12.78
CA LEU A 351 -9.29 15.83 -12.13
C LEU A 351 -8.89 16.95 -13.09
N GLY A 352 -8.80 18.16 -12.55
CA GLY A 352 -8.27 19.31 -13.27
C GLY A 352 -6.80 19.13 -13.65
N LYS A 353 -6.32 20.01 -14.53
CA LYS A 353 -4.93 20.01 -15.00
C LYS A 353 -3.97 20.17 -13.81
N GLY A 354 -3.00 19.27 -13.65
CA GLY A 354 -2.03 19.28 -12.54
C GLY A 354 -2.54 18.65 -11.24
N GLU A 355 -3.85 18.48 -11.08
CA GLU A 355 -4.43 17.97 -9.82
C GLU A 355 -4.03 16.51 -9.56
N TYR A 356 -4.01 15.66 -10.60
CA TYR A 356 -3.54 14.28 -10.48
C TYR A 356 -2.06 14.21 -10.06
N ALA A 357 -1.20 15.08 -10.62
CA ALA A 357 0.21 15.16 -10.25
C ALA A 357 0.39 15.54 -8.77
N ILE A 358 -0.40 16.49 -8.27
CA ILE A 358 -0.38 16.92 -6.86
C ILE A 358 -0.79 15.78 -5.93
N VAL A 359 -1.83 15.01 -6.27
CA VAL A 359 -2.26 13.86 -5.46
C VAL A 359 -1.17 12.79 -5.41
N MET A 360 -0.59 12.44 -6.55
CA MET A 360 0.51 11.46 -6.62
C MET A 360 1.73 11.96 -5.83
N MET A 361 2.05 13.26 -5.90
CA MET A 361 3.13 13.87 -5.13
C MET A 361 2.87 13.81 -3.63
N ALA A 362 1.64 14.12 -3.18
CA ALA A 362 1.26 14.07 -1.78
C ALA A 362 1.32 12.63 -1.23
N CYS A 363 0.79 11.66 -1.97
CA CYS A 363 0.88 10.24 -1.63
C CYS A 363 2.35 9.76 -1.61
N GLY A 364 3.17 10.18 -2.58
CA GLY A 364 4.60 9.87 -2.62
C GLY A 364 5.36 10.43 -1.42
N LEU A 365 5.06 11.67 -1.03
CA LEU A 365 5.64 12.31 0.15
C LEU A 365 5.28 11.59 1.44
N TYR A 366 4.02 11.17 1.57
CA TYR A 366 3.59 10.35 2.70
C TYR A 366 4.40 9.05 2.79
N PHE A 367 4.54 8.30 1.69
CA PHE A 367 5.32 7.07 1.69
C PHE A 367 6.81 7.30 1.94
N ALA A 368 7.36 8.42 1.48
CA ALA A 368 8.74 8.80 1.74
C ALA A 368 8.99 9.06 3.22
N VAL A 369 8.09 9.80 3.88
CA VAL A 369 8.14 10.02 5.33
C VAL A 369 8.04 8.70 6.08
N MET A 370 7.10 7.83 5.69
CA MET A 370 6.95 6.51 6.31
C MET A 370 8.18 5.61 6.14
N ALA A 371 8.81 5.63 4.96
CA ALA A 371 10.06 4.91 4.71
C ALA A 371 11.23 5.44 5.56
N ALA A 372 11.24 6.74 5.89
CA ALA A 372 12.26 7.37 6.72
C ALA A 372 12.14 7.03 8.22
N LEU A 373 10.99 6.51 8.67
CA LEU A 373 10.78 6.17 10.08
C LEU A 373 11.48 4.87 10.48
N PRO A 374 12.35 4.85 11.50
CA PRO A 374 13.16 3.67 11.86
C PRO A 374 12.36 2.43 12.30
N GLN A 375 11.13 2.61 12.79
CA GLN A 375 10.32 1.55 13.43
C GLN A 375 9.33 0.84 12.49
N GLY A 376 9.27 1.20 11.20
CA GLY A 376 8.32 0.61 10.26
C GLY A 376 8.70 -0.81 9.82
N ILE A 377 7.78 -1.77 9.94
CA ILE A 377 7.96 -3.15 9.42
C ILE A 377 7.96 -3.15 7.87
N PHE A 378 7.35 -2.15 7.23
CA PHE A 378 7.15 -2.06 5.77
C PHE A 378 7.93 -0.92 5.08
N ARG A 379 9.07 -0.49 5.64
CA ARG A 379 9.86 0.64 5.11
C ARG A 379 10.30 0.48 3.65
N LEU A 380 10.71 -0.73 3.28
CA LEU A 380 11.18 -1.01 1.92
C LEU A 380 10.05 -0.95 0.87
N PRO A 381 8.88 -1.59 1.08
CA PRO A 381 7.71 -1.36 0.24
C PRO A 381 7.30 0.12 0.13
N GLN A 382 7.33 0.86 1.24
CA GLN A 382 6.99 2.28 1.26
C GLN A 382 8.00 3.12 0.47
N PHE A 383 9.30 2.79 0.52
CA PHE A 383 10.32 3.44 -0.29
C PHE A 383 10.07 3.25 -1.79
N TYR A 384 9.74 2.04 -2.23
CA TYR A 384 9.42 1.79 -3.63
C TYR A 384 8.11 2.46 -4.06
N ALA A 385 7.10 2.47 -3.20
CA ALA A 385 5.86 3.21 -3.45
C ALA A 385 6.13 4.72 -3.62
N ALA A 386 6.96 5.31 -2.75
CA ALA A 386 7.35 6.71 -2.87
C ALA A 386 8.05 7.01 -4.20
N ARG A 387 9.03 6.17 -4.58
CA ARG A 387 9.75 6.32 -5.86
C ARG A 387 8.81 6.24 -7.06
N LEU A 388 7.90 5.28 -7.07
CA LEU A 388 6.93 5.12 -8.14
C LEU A 388 6.03 6.37 -8.24
N LEU A 389 5.46 6.82 -7.13
CA LEU A 389 4.52 7.93 -7.13
C LEU A 389 5.17 9.26 -7.48
N PHE A 390 6.40 9.53 -7.02
CA PHE A 390 7.13 10.72 -7.46
C PHE A 390 7.48 10.68 -8.94
N THR A 391 7.81 9.49 -9.47
CA THR A 391 8.06 9.32 -10.91
C THR A 391 6.80 9.62 -11.72
N VAL A 392 5.66 9.05 -11.32
CA VAL A 392 4.37 9.30 -11.99
C VAL A 392 3.97 10.77 -11.87
N ALA A 393 4.07 11.37 -10.67
CA ALA A 393 3.76 12.77 -10.45
C ALA A 393 4.57 13.70 -11.36
N PHE A 394 5.87 13.44 -11.49
CA PHE A 394 6.75 14.24 -12.35
C PHE A 394 6.38 14.11 -13.83
N LEU A 395 6.11 12.89 -14.31
CA LEU A 395 5.74 12.68 -15.72
C LEU A 395 4.39 13.30 -16.07
N VAL A 396 3.41 13.21 -15.17
CA VAL A 396 2.11 13.86 -15.35
C VAL A 396 2.28 15.37 -15.35
N LEU A 397 3.08 15.93 -14.43
CA LEU A 397 3.34 17.37 -14.39
C LEU A 397 3.96 17.87 -15.70
N LEU A 398 4.87 17.11 -16.29
CA LEU A 398 5.45 17.41 -17.61
C LEU A 398 4.41 17.34 -18.73
N SER A 399 3.53 16.33 -18.71
CA SER A 399 2.41 16.23 -19.65
C SER A 399 1.45 17.43 -19.52
N ASP A 400 1.18 17.87 -18.30
CA ASP A 400 0.35 19.03 -18.02
C ASP A 400 1.07 20.34 -18.39
N ALA A 401 2.40 20.40 -18.30
CA ALA A 401 3.16 21.56 -18.81
C ALA A 401 3.04 21.74 -20.34
N GLY A 402 2.40 20.80 -21.05
CA GLY A 402 2.16 20.87 -22.49
C GLY A 402 3.20 20.10 -23.31
N LEU A 403 4.09 19.33 -22.67
CA LEU A 403 4.99 18.44 -23.39
C LEU A 403 4.20 17.32 -24.07
N GLY A 404 4.63 16.96 -25.28
CA GLY A 404 4.05 15.84 -26.01
C GLY A 404 4.43 14.50 -25.35
N LEU A 405 3.71 13.44 -25.77
CA LEU A 405 3.96 12.08 -25.29
C LEU A 405 5.42 11.63 -25.49
N PRO A 406 6.07 11.88 -26.66
CA PRO A 406 7.47 11.53 -26.85
C PRO A 406 8.42 12.19 -25.86
N GLU A 407 8.22 13.49 -25.59
CA GLU A 407 9.04 14.29 -24.70
C GLU A 407 8.86 13.85 -23.23
N VAL A 408 7.63 13.53 -22.83
CA VAL A 408 7.33 12.95 -21.50
C VAL A 408 7.98 11.58 -21.33
N LEU A 409 7.90 10.71 -22.34
CA LEU A 409 8.55 9.40 -22.29
C LEU A 409 10.08 9.53 -22.25
N LEU A 410 10.66 10.47 -22.99
CA LEU A 410 12.09 10.77 -22.94
C LEU A 410 12.51 11.26 -21.54
N ALA A 411 11.74 12.14 -20.91
CA ALA A 411 11.98 12.54 -19.52
C ALA A 411 11.90 11.33 -18.57
N GLY A 412 10.99 10.39 -18.82
CA GLY A 412 10.91 9.11 -18.12
C GLY A 412 12.16 8.25 -18.28
N VAL A 413 12.72 8.15 -19.49
CA VAL A 413 13.99 7.45 -19.76
C VAL A 413 15.12 8.06 -18.94
N VAL A 414 15.26 9.39 -18.95
CA VAL A 414 16.31 10.10 -18.20
C VAL A 414 16.14 9.92 -16.70
N LEU A 415 14.91 10.03 -16.19
CA LEU A 415 14.63 9.87 -14.76
C LEU A 415 14.91 8.44 -14.28
N LEU A 416 14.51 7.42 -15.05
CA LEU A 416 14.79 6.02 -14.73
C LEU A 416 16.28 5.69 -14.83
N ALA A 417 17.01 6.34 -15.75
CA ALA A 417 18.47 6.27 -15.82
C ALA A 417 19.11 6.83 -14.54
N ALA A 418 18.68 8.01 -14.10
CA ALA A 418 19.19 8.62 -12.87
C ALA A 418 18.92 7.71 -11.65
N GLN A 419 17.74 7.10 -11.59
CA GLN A 419 17.38 6.17 -10.51
C GLN A 419 18.18 4.85 -10.52
N SER A 420 18.42 4.28 -11.71
CA SER A 420 19.21 3.06 -11.85
C SER A 420 20.68 3.31 -11.47
N LEU A 421 21.23 4.46 -11.87
CA LEU A 421 22.57 4.88 -11.48
C LEU A 421 22.66 5.18 -9.99
N TRP A 422 21.71 5.92 -9.43
CA TRP A 422 21.69 6.25 -8.00
C TRP A 422 21.69 4.98 -7.13
N SER A 423 20.84 4.00 -7.45
CA SER A 423 20.79 2.72 -6.73
C SER A 423 22.09 1.89 -6.84
N ALA A 424 22.80 1.97 -7.98
CA ALA A 424 24.08 1.30 -8.17
C ALA A 424 25.24 1.98 -7.40
N PHE A 425 25.32 3.31 -7.43
CA PHE A 425 26.40 4.07 -6.79
C PHE A 425 26.22 4.24 -5.29
N ASP A 426 24.99 4.45 -4.83
CA ASP A 426 24.67 4.78 -3.44
C ASP A 426 24.24 3.55 -2.61
N SER A 427 24.60 2.37 -3.10
CA SER A 427 24.32 1.09 -2.44
C SER A 427 24.79 1.05 -0.98
N SER A 428 25.92 1.70 -0.65
CA SER A 428 26.44 1.77 0.72
C SER A 428 25.55 2.57 1.69
N ARG A 429 24.91 3.65 1.24
CA ARG A 429 23.96 4.43 2.06
C ARG A 429 22.62 3.69 2.17
N LEU A 430 22.14 3.12 1.06
CA LEU A 430 20.90 2.33 1.05
C LEU A 430 20.98 1.11 1.97
N VAL A 431 22.11 0.41 2.01
CA VAL A 431 22.34 -0.74 2.91
C VAL A 431 22.32 -0.30 4.37
N ARG A 432 22.90 0.87 4.71
CA ARG A 432 22.83 1.42 6.08
C ARG A 432 21.41 1.81 6.47
N TRP A 433 20.63 2.32 5.52
CA TRP A 433 19.29 2.83 5.79
C TRP A 433 18.24 1.73 5.90
N PHE A 434 18.43 0.61 5.18
CA PHE A 434 17.58 -0.58 5.19
C PHE A 434 18.38 -1.82 5.65
N PRO A 435 18.65 -1.96 6.97
CA PRO A 435 19.33 -3.14 7.49
C PRO A 435 18.47 -4.40 7.24
N GLY A 436 19.06 -5.40 6.61
CA GLY A 436 18.45 -6.71 6.34
C GLY A 436 19.33 -7.85 6.87
N PRO A 437 18.88 -9.11 6.75
CA PRO A 437 19.68 -10.27 7.17
C PRO A 437 20.91 -10.41 6.25
N GLY A 438 22.02 -9.78 6.67
CA GLY A 438 23.33 -9.83 6.03
C GLY A 438 23.63 -8.69 5.03
N THR A 439 24.85 -8.14 5.13
CA THR A 439 25.39 -7.10 4.24
C THR A 439 25.41 -7.55 2.78
N SER A 440 25.74 -8.82 2.52
CA SER A 440 25.77 -9.41 1.18
C SER A 440 24.39 -9.43 0.51
N GLN A 441 23.34 -9.76 1.27
CA GLN A 441 21.98 -9.79 0.73
C GLN A 441 21.48 -8.38 0.41
N ALA A 442 21.85 -7.38 1.21
CA ALA A 442 21.48 -5.99 0.98
C ALA A 442 22.18 -5.39 -0.27
N ILE A 443 23.46 -5.72 -0.49
CA ILE A 443 24.19 -5.36 -1.72
C ILE A 443 23.54 -6.01 -2.95
N ARG A 444 23.19 -7.31 -2.86
CA ARG A 444 22.49 -8.02 -3.94
C ARG A 444 21.14 -7.36 -4.28
N ARG A 445 20.39 -6.88 -3.28
CA ARG A 445 19.14 -6.15 -3.50
C ARG A 445 19.35 -4.84 -4.25
N CYS A 446 20.35 -4.03 -3.87
CA CYS A 446 20.65 -2.78 -4.57
C CYS A 446 21.04 -3.05 -6.03
N ARG A 447 21.79 -4.13 -6.29
CA ARG A 447 22.12 -4.57 -7.64
C ARG A 447 20.88 -4.97 -8.44
N ILE A 448 19.96 -5.73 -7.84
CA ILE A 448 18.70 -6.12 -8.50
C ILE A 448 17.85 -4.89 -8.78
N ASP A 449 17.77 -3.93 -7.85
CA ASP A 449 17.02 -2.69 -8.02
C ASP A 449 17.57 -1.83 -9.18
N ALA A 450 18.90 -1.68 -9.27
CA ALA A 450 19.54 -0.96 -10.37
C ALA A 450 19.24 -1.59 -11.73
N VAL A 451 19.33 -2.93 -11.82
CA VAL A 451 19.02 -3.68 -13.05
C VAL A 451 17.53 -3.63 -13.39
N ALA A 452 16.65 -3.71 -12.40
CA ALA A 452 15.20 -3.59 -12.60
C ALA A 452 14.82 -2.19 -13.11
N CYS A 453 15.40 -1.13 -12.55
CA CYS A 453 15.19 0.24 -13.02
C CYS A 453 15.71 0.44 -14.45
N PHE A 454 16.85 -0.16 -14.79
CA PHE A 454 17.36 -0.15 -16.16
C PHE A 454 16.43 -0.92 -17.13
N GLY A 455 15.82 -2.03 -16.70
CA GLY A 455 14.79 -2.73 -17.47
C GLY A 455 13.55 -1.88 -17.72
N LEU A 456 13.11 -1.09 -16.73
CA LEU A 456 12.02 -0.12 -16.91
C LEU A 456 12.43 1.03 -17.84
N GLN A 457 13.65 1.55 -17.72
CA GLN A 457 14.20 2.57 -18.62
C GLN A 457 14.21 2.07 -20.07
N SER A 458 14.63 0.83 -20.25
CA SER A 458 14.70 0.13 -21.53
C SER A 458 13.32 0.02 -22.20
N ALA A 459 12.30 -0.39 -21.42
CA ALA A 459 10.91 -0.40 -21.90
C ALA A 459 10.40 1.02 -22.23
N ALA A 460 10.71 2.01 -21.39
CA ALA A 460 10.35 3.40 -21.65
C ALA A 460 11.02 3.95 -22.91
N ALA A 461 12.27 3.58 -23.19
CA ALA A 461 13.02 4.01 -24.37
C ALA A 461 12.44 3.39 -25.65
N PHE A 462 12.04 2.12 -25.61
CA PHE A 462 11.32 1.48 -26.70
C PHE A 462 9.99 2.20 -26.99
N MET A 463 9.21 2.47 -25.94
CA MET A 463 7.94 3.20 -26.07
C MET A 463 8.15 4.64 -26.57
N ALA A 464 9.22 5.31 -26.13
CA ALA A 464 9.59 6.63 -26.61
C ALA A 464 9.93 6.60 -28.11
N GLY A 465 10.79 5.67 -28.54
CA GLY A 465 11.13 5.50 -29.96
C GLY A 465 9.89 5.26 -30.82
N PHE A 466 9.01 4.36 -30.38
CA PHE A 466 7.75 4.10 -31.08
C PHE A 466 6.83 5.33 -31.12
N ALA A 467 6.70 6.05 -30.02
CA ALA A 467 5.87 7.25 -29.95
C ALA A 467 6.41 8.38 -30.85
N ILE A 468 7.73 8.53 -30.96
CA ILE A 468 8.38 9.48 -31.86
C ILE A 468 8.00 9.18 -33.32
N LEU A 469 8.09 7.92 -33.74
CA LEU A 469 7.75 7.48 -35.10
C LEU A 469 6.27 7.72 -35.41
N VAL A 470 5.37 7.25 -34.55
CA VAL A 470 3.92 7.36 -34.79
C VAL A 470 3.46 8.81 -34.81
N ARG A 471 4.01 9.65 -33.92
CA ARG A 471 3.59 11.06 -33.80
C ARG A 471 4.41 12.04 -34.63
N HIS A 472 5.40 11.56 -35.39
CA HIS A 472 6.29 12.38 -36.20
C HIS A 472 6.86 13.57 -35.41
N SER A 473 7.36 13.30 -34.19
CA SER A 473 7.94 14.36 -33.35
C SER A 473 9.28 14.84 -33.92
N ALA A 474 9.60 16.11 -33.69
CA ALA A 474 10.89 16.69 -34.02
C ALA A 474 12.07 16.08 -33.22
N THR A 475 11.79 15.36 -32.13
CA THR A 475 12.82 14.69 -31.33
C THR A 475 13.41 13.47 -32.06
N PRO A 476 14.73 13.39 -32.27
CA PRO A 476 15.35 12.22 -32.90
C PRO A 476 15.18 10.94 -32.08
N VAL A 477 14.82 9.83 -32.76
CA VAL A 477 14.68 8.48 -32.16
C VAL A 477 15.95 8.00 -31.48
N GLY A 478 17.12 8.48 -31.93
CA GLY A 478 18.40 8.12 -31.34
C GLY A 478 18.57 8.54 -29.88
N ILE A 479 17.98 9.66 -29.43
CA ILE A 479 18.21 10.20 -28.09
C ILE A 479 17.85 9.21 -26.97
N PRO A 480 16.62 8.65 -26.89
CA PRO A 480 16.28 7.68 -25.84
C PRO A 480 17.12 6.39 -25.92
N LEU A 481 17.56 5.99 -27.12
CA LEU A 481 18.36 4.78 -27.34
C LEU A 481 19.81 4.97 -26.88
N PHE A 482 20.44 6.11 -27.22
CA PHE A 482 21.77 6.48 -26.71
C PHE A 482 21.75 6.65 -25.19
N ALA A 483 20.73 7.30 -24.62
CA ALA A 483 20.61 7.44 -23.17
C ALA A 483 20.55 6.07 -22.47
N THR A 484 19.84 5.12 -23.06
CA THR A 484 19.75 3.73 -22.56
C THR A 484 21.08 3.00 -22.69
N LEU A 485 21.76 3.11 -23.84
CA LEU A 485 23.08 2.51 -24.03
C LEU A 485 24.09 3.06 -23.02
N LEU A 486 24.20 4.38 -22.89
CA LEU A 486 25.12 5.04 -21.96
C LEU A 486 24.86 4.61 -20.51
N CYS A 487 23.59 4.57 -20.09
CA CYS A 487 23.24 4.06 -18.77
C CYS A 487 23.66 2.60 -18.57
N GLY A 488 23.41 1.74 -19.57
CA GLY A 488 23.82 0.34 -19.56
C GLY A 488 25.33 0.16 -19.44
N LEU A 489 26.12 0.99 -20.13
CA LEU A 489 27.59 0.99 -20.07
C LEU A 489 28.11 1.39 -18.69
N VAL A 490 27.56 2.45 -18.11
CA VAL A 490 27.96 2.91 -16.76
C VAL A 490 27.60 1.87 -15.70
N LEU A 491 26.41 1.28 -15.79
CA LEU A 491 25.99 0.19 -14.88
C LEU A 491 26.86 -1.05 -15.03
N ALA A 492 27.13 -1.47 -16.27
CA ALA A 492 28.02 -2.58 -16.58
C ALA A 492 29.42 -2.37 -15.99
N TRP A 493 29.94 -1.14 -16.11
CA TRP A 493 31.24 -0.77 -15.57
C TRP A 493 31.29 -0.89 -14.04
N LYS A 494 30.25 -0.38 -13.36
CA LYS A 494 30.16 -0.30 -11.90
C LYS A 494 29.83 -1.64 -11.23
N LEU A 495 28.86 -2.38 -11.76
CA LEU A 495 28.33 -3.60 -11.13
C LEU A 495 29.13 -4.86 -11.49
N GLY A 496 29.72 -4.92 -12.69
CA GLY A 496 30.49 -6.07 -13.17
C GLY A 496 29.72 -7.41 -13.23
N GLY A 497 30.40 -8.49 -13.59
CA GLY A 497 29.81 -9.83 -13.61
C GLY A 497 28.72 -9.97 -14.68
N GLU A 498 27.49 -10.35 -14.30
CA GLU A 498 26.37 -10.48 -15.25
C GLU A 498 25.87 -9.14 -15.80
N ALA A 499 26.17 -8.01 -15.13
CA ALA A 499 25.78 -6.69 -15.62
C ALA A 499 26.61 -6.23 -16.83
N GLU A 500 27.69 -6.93 -17.17
CA GLU A 500 28.57 -6.60 -18.30
C GLU A 500 27.89 -6.81 -19.67
N TRP A 501 26.71 -7.44 -19.67
CA TRP A 501 25.86 -7.67 -20.84
C TRP A 501 24.69 -6.68 -20.98
N LEU A 502 24.51 -5.72 -20.06
CA LEU A 502 23.47 -4.69 -20.18
C LEU A 502 23.53 -3.89 -21.50
N PRO A 503 24.71 -3.56 -22.07
CA PRO A 503 24.76 -2.89 -23.36
C PRO A 503 24.12 -3.70 -24.50
N VAL A 504 24.12 -5.03 -24.44
CA VAL A 504 23.43 -5.88 -25.43
C VAL A 504 21.94 -5.61 -25.42
N SER A 505 21.32 -5.53 -24.24
CA SER A 505 19.88 -5.26 -24.15
C SER A 505 19.51 -3.89 -24.73
N ALA A 506 20.37 -2.87 -24.56
CA ALA A 506 20.16 -1.57 -25.19
C ALA A 506 20.25 -1.64 -26.74
N LEU A 507 21.18 -2.43 -27.28
CA LEU A 507 21.28 -2.67 -28.72
C LEU A 507 20.08 -3.44 -29.28
N VAL A 508 19.59 -4.45 -28.56
CA VAL A 508 18.38 -5.22 -28.94
C VAL A 508 17.16 -4.30 -29.01
N ILE A 509 17.04 -3.35 -28.08
CA ILE A 509 15.95 -2.36 -28.08
C ILE A 509 16.09 -1.36 -29.22
N ALA A 510 17.32 -1.03 -29.63
CA ALA A 510 17.57 -0.13 -30.74
C ALA A 510 17.35 -0.79 -32.12
N ALA A 511 17.48 -2.12 -32.22
CA ALA A 511 17.43 -2.84 -33.49
C ALA A 511 16.16 -2.59 -34.34
N PRO A 512 14.93 -2.54 -33.78
CA PRO A 512 13.72 -2.25 -34.56
C PRO A 512 13.68 -0.83 -35.15
N PHE A 513 14.54 0.07 -34.67
CA PHE A 513 14.60 1.47 -35.08
C PHE A 513 15.79 1.76 -36.00
N ALA A 514 16.55 0.74 -36.44
CA ALA A 514 17.80 0.92 -37.16
C ALA A 514 17.63 1.70 -38.48
N ASP A 515 16.53 1.47 -39.20
CA ASP A 515 16.22 2.16 -40.45
C ASP A 515 15.98 3.66 -40.21
N GLU A 516 15.24 3.99 -39.15
CA GLU A 516 14.87 5.37 -38.77
C GLU A 516 16.00 6.12 -38.07
N LEU A 517 16.88 5.40 -37.36
CA LEU A 517 18.12 5.94 -36.81
C LEU A 517 19.06 6.42 -37.92
N GLY A 518 19.01 5.78 -39.09
CA GLY A 518 19.99 5.97 -40.16
C GLY A 518 21.35 5.33 -39.86
N GLY A 519 22.25 5.40 -40.84
CA GLY A 519 23.53 4.71 -40.78
C GLY A 519 24.49 5.23 -39.69
N TRP A 520 24.64 6.56 -39.57
CA TRP A 520 25.60 7.17 -38.63
C TRP A 520 25.26 6.88 -37.15
N PRO A 521 24.03 7.13 -36.68
CA PRO A 521 23.62 6.79 -35.31
C PRO A 521 23.71 5.29 -35.00
N THR A 522 23.30 4.43 -35.95
CA THR A 522 23.39 2.98 -35.79
C THR A 522 24.85 2.50 -35.68
N ALA A 523 25.73 3.02 -36.53
CA ALA A 523 27.16 2.75 -36.47
C ALA A 523 27.76 3.22 -35.15
N ALA A 524 27.38 4.42 -34.67
CA ALA A 524 27.85 4.97 -33.41
C ALA A 524 27.41 4.12 -32.20
N LEU A 525 26.15 3.67 -32.14
CA LEU A 525 25.67 2.77 -31.07
C LEU A 525 26.50 1.48 -30.99
N LEU A 526 26.72 0.83 -32.15
CA LEU A 526 27.49 -0.40 -32.26
C LEU A 526 28.98 -0.18 -31.94
N ALA A 527 29.57 0.91 -32.43
CA ALA A 527 30.96 1.26 -32.18
C ALA A 527 31.23 1.58 -30.71
N ILE A 528 30.35 2.34 -30.05
CA ILE A 528 30.46 2.67 -28.62
C ILE A 528 30.36 1.39 -27.77
N ALA A 529 29.41 0.52 -28.07
CA ALA A 529 29.27 -0.77 -27.38
C ALA A 529 30.49 -1.68 -27.60
N GLY A 530 30.98 -1.75 -28.85
CA GLY A 530 32.17 -2.52 -29.21
C GLY A 530 33.43 -2.02 -28.51
N ALA A 531 33.66 -0.70 -28.52
CA ALA A 531 34.76 -0.05 -27.84
C ALA A 531 34.73 -0.31 -26.32
N PHE A 532 33.54 -0.32 -25.71
CA PHE A 532 33.40 -0.65 -24.30
C PHE A 532 33.86 -2.07 -23.97
N TRP A 533 33.46 -3.09 -24.73
CA TRP A 533 33.89 -4.47 -24.47
C TRP A 533 35.39 -4.65 -24.71
N LEU A 534 35.97 -4.01 -25.73
CA LEU A 534 37.41 -4.02 -25.95
C LEU A 534 38.17 -3.32 -24.81
N LEU A 535 37.69 -2.17 -24.36
CA LEU A 535 38.24 -1.46 -23.20
C LEU A 535 38.10 -2.28 -21.92
N ARG A 536 37.03 -3.08 -21.79
CA ARG A 536 36.85 -3.98 -20.64
C ARG A 536 37.81 -5.16 -20.70
N ALA A 537 38.13 -5.65 -21.89
CA ALA A 537 39.05 -6.76 -22.12
C ALA A 537 40.53 -6.43 -21.82
N SER A 538 40.90 -5.14 -21.74
CA SER A 538 42.26 -4.71 -21.36
C SER A 538 42.52 -4.80 -19.86
N ARG A 539 41.50 -5.00 -19.02
CA ARG A 539 41.65 -5.17 -17.57
C ARG A 539 41.97 -6.62 -17.19
N PRO A 540 42.79 -6.87 -16.15
CA PRO A 540 43.30 -8.19 -15.77
C PRO A 540 42.28 -9.16 -15.14
N ARG A 541 41.01 -9.15 -15.56
CA ARG A 541 40.00 -10.14 -15.13
C ARG A 541 40.06 -11.38 -16.02
N GLU A 542 40.76 -12.39 -15.55
CA GLU A 542 41.22 -13.56 -16.33
C GLU A 542 40.10 -14.43 -16.95
N GLY A 543 38.88 -14.43 -16.40
CA GLY A 543 37.81 -15.36 -16.84
C GLY A 543 36.96 -14.94 -18.05
N LYS A 544 36.73 -13.64 -18.28
CA LYS A 544 35.78 -13.14 -19.31
C LYS A 544 36.44 -12.36 -20.46
N ARG A 545 37.76 -12.16 -20.42
CA ARG A 545 38.52 -11.37 -21.41
C ARG A 545 38.25 -11.80 -22.84
N LYS A 546 38.35 -13.10 -23.12
CA LYS A 546 38.19 -13.64 -24.49
C LYS A 546 36.78 -13.41 -25.04
N VAL A 547 35.77 -13.50 -24.18
CA VAL A 547 34.36 -13.26 -24.52
C VAL A 547 34.11 -11.78 -24.82
N PHE A 548 34.73 -10.85 -24.07
CA PHE A 548 34.62 -9.42 -24.36
C PHE A 548 35.34 -9.01 -25.65
N VAL A 549 36.48 -9.61 -25.96
CA VAL A 549 37.14 -9.41 -27.25
C VAL A 549 36.23 -9.84 -28.40
N LEU A 550 35.59 -11.01 -28.27
CA LEU A 550 34.65 -11.50 -29.29
C LEU A 550 33.43 -10.57 -29.43
N ALA A 551 32.78 -10.19 -28.33
CA ALA A 551 31.64 -9.27 -28.36
C ALA A 551 32.00 -7.91 -28.98
N GLY A 552 33.17 -7.37 -28.63
CA GLY A 552 33.69 -6.13 -29.21
C GLY A 552 33.92 -6.24 -30.72
N ARG A 553 34.50 -7.35 -31.18
CA ARG A 553 34.72 -7.62 -32.61
C ARG A 553 33.44 -7.78 -33.39
N ILE A 554 32.45 -8.49 -32.85
CA ILE A 554 31.12 -8.64 -33.49
C ILE A 554 30.47 -7.26 -33.63
N ALA A 555 30.42 -6.46 -32.56
CA ALA A 555 29.81 -5.14 -32.60
C ALA A 555 30.51 -4.20 -33.60
N LEU A 556 31.85 -4.19 -33.64
CA LEU A 556 32.59 -3.41 -34.62
C LEU A 556 32.37 -3.89 -36.05
N THR A 557 32.29 -5.21 -36.28
CA THR A 557 32.02 -5.78 -37.60
C THR A 557 30.63 -5.39 -38.11
N LEU A 558 29.64 -5.34 -37.22
CA LEU A 558 28.29 -4.85 -37.54
C LEU A 558 28.24 -3.32 -37.70
N SER A 559 29.17 -2.57 -37.12
CA SER A 559 29.23 -1.12 -37.30
C SER A 559 29.68 -0.71 -38.72
N VAL A 560 30.46 -1.55 -39.40
CA VAL A 560 30.97 -1.29 -40.76
C VAL A 560 29.86 -1.16 -41.82
N PRO A 561 28.90 -2.10 -41.96
CA PRO A 561 27.79 -1.92 -42.89
C PRO A 561 26.91 -0.72 -42.54
N ALA A 562 26.69 -0.42 -41.25
CA ALA A 562 25.93 0.75 -40.82
C ALA A 562 26.64 2.06 -41.21
N ALA A 563 27.96 2.16 -41.02
CA ALA A 563 28.75 3.31 -41.43
C ALA A 563 28.80 3.45 -42.95
N THR A 564 28.91 2.34 -43.67
CA THR A 564 28.88 2.32 -45.15
C THR A 564 27.53 2.81 -45.66
N ALA A 565 26.43 2.36 -45.05
CA ALA A 565 25.09 2.86 -45.36
C ALA A 565 24.94 4.37 -45.11
N ALA A 566 25.74 4.94 -44.20
CA ALA A 566 25.74 6.36 -43.88
C ALA A 566 26.55 7.22 -44.85
N VAL A 567 27.64 6.65 -45.39
CA VAL A 567 28.56 7.33 -46.31
C VAL A 567 28.07 7.23 -47.76
N VAL A 568 27.49 6.09 -48.14
CA VAL A 568 27.04 5.85 -49.51
C VAL A 568 25.66 6.49 -49.73
N PRO A 569 25.50 7.36 -50.75
CA PRO A 569 24.21 7.99 -51.06
C PRO A 569 23.12 6.95 -51.37
N GLU A 570 21.86 7.34 -51.18
CA GLU A 570 20.66 6.55 -51.49
C GLU A 570 20.56 6.27 -53.01
N THR A 571 21.33 5.28 -53.44
CA THR A 571 21.40 4.79 -54.83
C THR A 571 21.03 3.31 -54.84
N PRO A 572 20.56 2.76 -55.96
CA PRO A 572 20.29 1.33 -56.08
C PRO A 572 21.52 0.43 -55.81
N GLU A 573 22.73 1.00 -55.79
CA GLU A 573 24.00 0.33 -55.50
C GLU A 573 24.37 0.34 -54.01
N ARG A 574 23.67 1.13 -53.19
CA ARG A 574 23.92 1.22 -51.75
C ARG A 574 23.84 -0.12 -51.06
N LEU A 575 22.85 -0.95 -51.40
CA LEU A 575 22.70 -2.30 -50.83
C LEU A 575 23.91 -3.19 -51.16
N ALA A 576 24.37 -3.16 -52.41
CA ALA A 576 25.55 -3.93 -52.83
C ALA A 576 26.81 -3.44 -52.10
N ALA A 577 27.00 -2.12 -51.98
CA ALA A 577 28.11 -1.52 -51.24
C ALA A 577 28.10 -1.91 -49.75
N VAL A 578 26.93 -1.90 -49.10
CA VAL A 578 26.75 -2.29 -47.70
C VAL A 578 27.06 -3.77 -47.49
N VAL A 579 26.56 -4.66 -48.36
CA VAL A 579 26.84 -6.10 -48.28
C VAL A 579 28.32 -6.40 -48.57
N LEU A 580 28.93 -5.72 -49.55
CA LEU A 580 30.37 -5.84 -49.82
C LEU A 580 31.22 -5.36 -48.64
N ALA A 581 30.86 -4.23 -48.01
CA ALA A 581 31.56 -3.74 -46.83
C ALA A 581 31.41 -4.70 -45.64
N PHE A 582 30.23 -5.32 -45.47
CA PHE A 582 30.04 -6.38 -44.48
C PHE A 582 30.91 -7.60 -44.76
N LEU A 583 30.95 -8.09 -46.00
CA LEU A 583 31.81 -9.21 -46.40
C LEU A 583 33.29 -8.88 -46.19
N ALA A 584 33.75 -7.69 -46.59
CA ALA A 584 35.12 -7.24 -46.36
C ALA A 584 35.46 -7.22 -44.87
N ALA A 585 34.54 -6.74 -44.02
CA ALA A 585 34.72 -6.75 -42.57
C ALA A 585 34.79 -8.18 -42.00
N VAL A 586 33.95 -9.10 -42.46
CA VAL A 586 33.97 -10.51 -42.06
C VAL A 586 35.27 -11.19 -42.50
N THR A 587 35.72 -10.97 -43.74
CA THR A 587 37.00 -11.48 -44.24
C THR A 587 38.17 -10.93 -43.44
N PHE A 588 38.15 -9.64 -43.10
CA PHE A 588 39.15 -9.05 -42.21
C PHE A 588 39.16 -9.73 -40.84
N GLN A 589 38.00 -10.04 -40.26
CA GLN A 589 37.92 -10.78 -38.99
C GLN A 589 38.46 -12.20 -39.09
N LEU A 590 38.24 -12.90 -40.21
CA LEU A 590 38.81 -14.23 -40.46
C LEU A 590 40.34 -14.18 -40.55
N LEU A 591 40.90 -13.22 -41.30
CA LEU A 591 42.35 -13.01 -41.41
C LEU A 591 42.96 -12.65 -40.06
N LEU A 592 42.29 -11.78 -39.30
CA LEU A 592 42.71 -11.41 -37.95
C LEU A 592 42.72 -12.61 -37.01
N GLU A 593 41.70 -13.48 -37.05
CA GLU A 593 41.67 -14.69 -36.23
C GLU A 593 42.78 -15.67 -36.61
N ALA A 594 43.01 -15.88 -37.92
CA ALA A 594 44.10 -16.72 -38.40
C ALA A 594 45.49 -16.19 -37.98
N ALA A 595 45.69 -14.86 -38.05
CA ALA A 595 46.91 -14.22 -37.59
C ALA A 595 47.10 -14.36 -36.06
N LEU A 596 46.04 -14.17 -35.28
CA LEU A 596 46.07 -14.33 -33.82
C LEU A 596 46.41 -15.76 -33.41
N VAL A 597 45.79 -16.76 -34.06
CA VAL A 597 46.10 -18.19 -33.84
C VAL A 597 47.55 -18.49 -34.20
N ARG A 598 48.05 -17.99 -35.34
CA ARG A 598 49.46 -18.16 -35.76
C ARG A 598 50.45 -17.52 -34.78
N SER A 599 50.08 -16.40 -34.17
CA SER A 599 50.90 -15.69 -33.17
C SER A 599 50.84 -16.29 -31.76
N GLY A 600 50.11 -17.40 -31.56
CA GLY A 600 49.98 -18.06 -30.25
C GLY A 600 49.08 -17.32 -29.25
N VAL A 601 48.29 -16.34 -29.70
CA VAL A 601 47.38 -15.59 -28.83
C VAL A 601 46.14 -16.43 -28.53
N SER A 602 45.84 -16.65 -27.24
CA SER A 602 44.69 -17.46 -26.85
C SER A 602 43.35 -16.72 -27.06
N THR A 603 42.62 -17.08 -28.12
CA THR A 603 41.28 -16.54 -28.43
C THR A 603 40.16 -17.41 -27.82
N PHE A 604 38.91 -16.93 -27.83
CA PHE A 604 37.75 -17.69 -27.37
C PHE A 604 37.29 -18.62 -28.49
N ALA A 605 37.30 -19.94 -28.27
CA ALA A 605 36.79 -20.94 -29.22
C ALA A 605 37.17 -20.63 -30.69
N PRO A 606 38.47 -20.61 -31.04
CA PRO A 606 38.97 -20.14 -32.34
C PRO A 606 38.30 -20.83 -33.53
N THR A 607 38.08 -22.15 -33.44
CA THR A 607 37.44 -22.96 -34.48
C THR A 607 35.96 -22.59 -34.67
N ALA A 608 35.23 -22.34 -33.58
CA ALA A 608 33.83 -21.91 -33.64
C ALA A 608 33.70 -20.47 -34.18
N CYS A 609 34.62 -19.57 -33.81
CA CYS A 609 34.64 -18.22 -34.33
C CYS A 609 34.94 -18.20 -35.83
N LEU A 610 35.94 -18.95 -36.29
CA LEU A 610 36.24 -19.12 -37.72
C LEU A 610 35.04 -19.70 -38.48
N ALA A 611 34.41 -20.76 -37.97
CA ALA A 611 33.23 -21.35 -38.58
C ALA A 611 32.04 -20.38 -38.63
N ALA A 612 31.80 -19.59 -37.58
CA ALA A 612 30.72 -18.63 -37.52
C ALA A 612 30.93 -17.45 -38.49
N PHE A 613 32.12 -16.85 -38.53
CA PHE A 613 32.42 -15.79 -39.49
C PHE A 613 32.42 -16.30 -40.93
N ALA A 614 32.97 -17.49 -41.20
CA ALA A 614 32.93 -18.11 -42.52
C ALA A 614 31.49 -18.42 -42.97
N GLY A 615 30.69 -18.99 -42.08
CA GLY A 615 29.26 -19.27 -42.32
C GLY A 615 28.45 -17.99 -42.57
N THR A 616 28.73 -16.93 -41.81
CA THR A 616 28.07 -15.62 -41.99
C THR A 616 28.44 -14.98 -43.33
N GLY A 617 29.71 -15.04 -43.72
CA GLY A 617 30.17 -14.60 -45.04
C GLY A 617 29.50 -15.41 -46.17
N MET A 618 29.45 -16.73 -46.05
CA MET A 618 28.76 -17.59 -47.02
C MET A 618 27.26 -17.30 -47.11
N ALA A 619 26.59 -17.00 -45.99
CA ALA A 619 25.18 -16.66 -45.96
C ALA A 619 24.86 -15.27 -46.57
N ALA A 620 25.84 -14.36 -46.61
CA ALA A 620 25.68 -13.03 -47.21
C ALA A 620 25.93 -13.00 -48.72
N LEU A 621 26.66 -13.98 -49.29
CA LEU A 621 26.93 -14.09 -50.73
C LEU A 621 25.65 -14.23 -51.60
N PRO A 622 24.63 -15.02 -51.21
CA PRO A 622 23.35 -15.09 -51.93
C PRO A 622 22.65 -13.73 -52.07
N LEU A 623 22.79 -12.83 -51.10
CA LEU A 623 22.17 -11.50 -51.16
C LEU A 623 22.77 -10.64 -52.27
N LEU A 624 24.10 -10.72 -52.46
CA LEU A 624 24.78 -10.10 -53.60
C LEU A 624 24.38 -10.77 -54.93
N PHE A 625 24.32 -12.10 -54.96
CA PHE A 625 23.95 -12.84 -56.18
C PHE A 625 22.50 -12.54 -56.61
N CYS A 626 21.54 -12.56 -55.68
CA CYS A 626 20.15 -12.18 -55.94
C CYS A 626 20.02 -10.73 -56.41
N TRP A 627 20.78 -9.80 -55.84
CA TRP A 627 20.80 -8.40 -56.28
C TRP A 627 21.35 -8.25 -57.71
N THR A 628 22.46 -8.91 -58.04
CA THR A 628 23.02 -8.90 -59.41
C THR A 628 22.07 -9.51 -60.45
N LYS A 629 21.37 -10.60 -60.10
CA LYS A 629 20.40 -11.27 -60.97
C LYS A 629 19.14 -10.43 -61.23
N HIS A 630 18.68 -9.67 -60.24
CA HIS A 630 17.53 -8.77 -60.38
C HIS A 630 17.83 -7.58 -61.31
N ARG A 631 19.08 -7.11 -61.40
CA ARG A 631 19.52 -6.12 -62.42
C ARG A 631 19.70 -6.74 -63.81
N ALA A 632 20.13 -8.01 -63.88
CA ALA A 632 20.36 -8.71 -65.15
C ALA A 632 19.07 -9.13 -65.88
N SER A 633 17.89 -8.82 -65.32
CA SER A 633 16.58 -8.96 -65.97
C SER A 633 16.05 -7.57 -66.35
N PRO A 634 16.58 -6.90 -67.39
CA PRO A 634 15.90 -5.76 -67.96
C PRO A 634 14.57 -6.25 -68.52
N SER A 635 13.50 -5.52 -68.20
CA SER A 635 12.16 -5.61 -68.78
C SER A 635 12.12 -6.23 -70.19
N LEU A 636 11.77 -7.51 -70.26
CA LEU A 636 11.26 -8.17 -71.46
C LEU A 636 9.73 -8.14 -71.40
N TYR A 637 9.13 -6.95 -71.23
CA TYR A 637 7.71 -6.68 -71.47
C TYR A 637 7.48 -5.19 -71.78
N ARG A 638 7.81 -4.81 -73.02
CA ARG A 638 6.91 -4.00 -73.86
C ARG A 638 6.88 -4.68 -75.22
N PRO A 639 5.68 -5.06 -75.68
CA PRO A 639 5.24 -4.46 -76.93
C PRO A 639 3.80 -3.91 -76.81
N TRP A 640 3.64 -2.71 -77.38
CA TRP A 640 2.42 -1.91 -77.61
C TRP A 640 1.82 -1.19 -76.41
#